data_AF-A0A6G7BWP6-F1
#
_entry.id   AF-A0A6G7BWP6-F1
#
_cell.length_a   1.000
_cell.length_b   1.000
_cell.length_c   1.000
_cell.angle_alpha   90.00
_cell.angle_beta   90.00
_cell.angle_gamma   90.00
#
_symmetry.space_group_name_H-M   'P 1'
#
loop_
_entity.id
_entity.type
_entity.pdbx_description
1 polymer ?
#
loop_
_entity_poly.entity_id
_entity_poly.type
_entity_poly.pdbx_seq_one_letter_code
_entity_poly.pdbx_strand_id
1 'polypeptide(L)'
;MPEDNQYEFRLVGFDKDWIRNGKENSAYYTNLDPGDYTFQVRASNNDGIWDKEIKSIIIRVAPPFWRTIYAYIFYVIAVAGGLFWIRHRGIQKLKQKFALEQERIQAKQFIEQQKRDAETKHQLDAMKIRFLTNLSHEFRTPISLIMGPIDTLVAKNKDSKLGDQLNLIRRNARRLLNLVNQLLDFRKMEYHELKLQDEDGELVSFVEEVYRSFQDMALQKGIDYSFLPCQEKLYCRFDRNKIERILFNLIYNAFKFTKKDGDIAVSITSVSMMDKKLHVRFEVRDTGVGIPEQLQKSIFESFFQYDNDGKVASQGSGIGLSIAQSFVEMYNGEISVASQPERGSVFKFDLWLDPAESDHDMLPEQEIITSDQSLEPRQTPLVLIIEDDEDFRYYLKESLKEYYQIIEATNGKDGWQKALFHHPDLVVSDVQMPYLNGMEFSQKLAQDKRTKHIPVVLLTASQVDNGLVCGLESGAVGYLTKPFDMHVLIAKINSLLHLNQAFKEVYSKQVSIVAPELTIVSEKDKFLQKVLNYVHDNIDNPQLSVEVLSAHTSMSRASLYNKLLELTGMSPVDFIRSVKLEKAASLLEKSDKSISEIAYETGFANPNYFTKVFKAKYQMTPSEYIQAQKSISV
;
A
#
# COMPACT_ATOMS: atom_id res chain seq x y z
N MET A 1 123.89 62.87 22.75
CA MET A 1 123.17 61.96 21.84
C MET A 1 121.75 61.78 22.38
N PRO A 2 120.69 61.81 21.56
CA PRO A 2 119.29 61.71 22.03
C PRO A 2 118.89 60.33 22.59
N GLU A 3 119.80 59.36 22.65
CA GLU A 3 119.51 57.93 22.92
C GLU A 3 119.41 57.57 24.42
N ASP A 4 119.60 58.53 25.33
CA ASP A 4 119.53 58.33 26.78
C ASP A 4 118.36 59.08 27.47
N ASN A 5 117.49 59.74 26.70
CA ASN A 5 116.27 60.36 27.22
C ASN A 5 115.25 59.27 27.63
N GLN A 6 114.63 59.43 28.80
CA GLN A 6 113.52 58.58 29.24
C GLN A 6 112.19 59.31 29.04
N TYR A 7 111.13 58.55 28.75
CA TYR A 7 109.79 59.07 28.60
C TYR A 7 108.85 58.51 29.67
N GLU A 8 108.04 59.41 30.23
CA GLU A 8 106.88 59.05 31.04
C GLU A 8 105.63 59.52 30.33
N PHE A 9 104.62 58.66 30.30
CA PHE A 9 103.32 58.99 29.76
C PHE A 9 102.19 58.64 30.73
N ARG A 10 101.02 59.22 30.49
CA ARG A 10 99.77 58.79 31.13
C ARG A 10 98.58 59.16 30.25
N LEU A 11 97.53 58.36 30.31
CA LEU A 11 96.24 58.68 29.74
C LEU A 11 95.32 59.21 30.83
N VAL A 12 95.18 60.54 30.90
CA VAL A 12 94.31 61.19 31.87
C VAL A 12 92.86 60.77 31.61
N GLY A 13 92.23 60.20 32.63
CA GLY A 13 90.91 59.56 32.54
C GLY A 13 90.95 58.02 32.60
N PHE A 14 92.13 57.41 32.47
CA PHE A 14 92.34 55.96 32.60
C PHE A 14 93.45 55.64 33.62
N ASP A 15 94.62 56.26 33.48
CA ASP A 15 95.75 56.07 34.41
C ASP A 15 95.68 57.03 35.60
N LYS A 16 96.07 56.55 36.79
CA LYS A 16 96.16 57.38 38.01
C LYS A 16 97.54 58.03 38.17
N ASP A 17 98.61 57.34 37.76
CA ASP A 17 100.00 57.76 37.91
C ASP A 17 100.73 57.80 36.56
N TRP A 18 101.93 58.39 36.54
CA TRP A 18 102.80 58.38 35.34
C TRP A 18 103.44 57.01 35.14
N ILE A 19 103.39 56.50 33.92
CA ILE A 19 103.96 55.22 33.52
C ILE A 19 105.30 55.47 32.84
N ARG A 20 106.36 54.81 33.33
CA ARG A 20 107.72 54.86 32.75
C ARG A 20 107.86 53.80 31.68
N ASN A 21 108.26 54.20 30.48
CA ASN A 21 108.41 53.27 29.35
C ASN A 21 109.85 52.97 28.95
N GLY A 22 110.82 53.32 29.81
CA GLY A 22 112.24 53.13 29.52
C GLY A 22 112.63 53.79 28.19
N LYS A 23 113.14 52.97 27.25
CA LYS A 23 113.56 53.38 25.89
C LYS A 23 112.51 53.09 24.80
N GLU A 24 111.33 52.58 25.14
CA GLU A 24 110.27 52.30 24.17
C GLU A 24 109.39 53.52 23.91
N ASN A 25 109.05 53.76 22.63
CA ASN A 25 108.27 54.91 22.17
C ASN A 25 106.80 54.57 21.85
N SER A 26 106.26 53.48 22.41
CA SER A 26 104.87 53.03 22.18
C SER A 26 104.12 52.80 23.49
N ALA A 27 102.85 53.22 23.53
CA ALA A 27 101.93 52.97 24.63
C ALA A 27 100.70 52.22 24.11
N TYR A 28 100.30 51.14 24.79
CA TYR A 28 99.17 50.30 24.39
C TYR A 28 98.03 50.40 25.41
N TYR A 29 96.86 50.82 24.95
CA TYR A 29 95.62 50.82 25.73
C TYR A 29 94.57 49.96 25.05
N THR A 30 94.01 49.00 25.78
CA THR A 30 92.91 48.15 25.32
C THR A 30 91.69 48.40 26.21
N ASN A 31 90.50 48.15 25.67
CA ASN A 31 89.24 48.24 26.41
C ASN A 31 88.97 49.62 27.06
N LEU A 32 89.31 50.71 26.37
CA LEU A 32 88.93 52.05 26.78
C LEU A 32 87.41 52.24 26.61
N ASP A 33 86.74 52.64 27.68
CA ASP A 33 85.33 53.00 27.63
C ASP A 33 85.12 54.25 26.76
N PRO A 34 83.96 54.43 26.10
CA PRO A 34 83.68 55.63 25.31
C PRO A 34 83.80 56.90 26.15
N GLY A 35 84.60 57.85 25.68
CA GLY A 35 84.93 59.06 26.43
C GLY A 35 86.04 59.88 25.78
N ASP A 36 86.30 61.03 26.37
CA ASP A 36 87.39 61.92 25.98
C ASP A 36 88.57 61.70 26.94
N TYR A 37 89.69 61.26 26.40
CA TYR A 37 90.92 61.01 27.13
C TYR A 37 92.00 61.99 26.67
N THR A 38 92.91 62.35 27.58
CA THR A 38 94.07 63.18 27.22
C THR A 38 95.35 62.40 27.45
N PHE A 39 96.02 62.03 26.36
CA PHE A 39 97.33 61.41 26.44
C PHE A 39 98.38 62.48 26.70
N GLN A 40 99.14 62.32 27.77
CA GLN A 40 100.20 63.25 28.19
C GLN A 40 101.55 62.53 28.17
N VAL A 41 102.58 63.21 27.68
CA VAL A 41 103.96 62.71 27.67
C VAL A 41 104.92 63.80 28.11
N ARG A 42 105.93 63.43 28.89
CA ARG A 42 107.07 64.27 29.28
C ARG A 42 108.37 63.48 29.15
N ALA A 43 109.46 64.17 28.86
CA ALA A 43 110.79 63.57 28.71
C ALA A 43 111.70 63.98 29.87
N SER A 44 112.70 63.15 30.17
CA SER A 44 113.82 63.53 31.03
C SER A 44 115.04 63.90 30.18
N ASN A 45 115.89 64.78 30.70
CA ASN A 45 117.23 65.01 30.15
C ASN A 45 118.22 63.90 30.60
N ASN A 46 119.45 63.92 30.09
CA ASN A 46 120.51 62.96 30.44
C ASN A 46 120.88 62.93 31.95
N ASP A 47 120.51 63.96 32.72
CA ASP A 47 120.77 64.04 34.17
C ASP A 47 119.57 63.54 35.01
N GLY A 48 118.55 62.95 34.37
CA GLY A 48 117.37 62.42 35.05
C GLY A 48 116.38 63.48 35.55
N ILE A 49 116.53 64.73 35.10
CA ILE A 49 115.62 65.83 35.43
C ILE A 49 114.48 65.85 34.40
N TRP A 50 113.24 65.71 34.89
CA TRP A 50 112.04 65.72 34.06
C TRP A 50 111.67 67.13 33.62
N ASP A 51 111.37 67.28 32.32
CA ASP A 51 110.90 68.54 31.76
C ASP A 51 109.55 68.95 32.37
N LYS A 52 109.37 70.26 32.58
CA LYS A 52 108.11 70.86 33.03
C LYS A 52 107.13 71.01 31.88
N GLU A 53 107.59 71.03 30.63
CA GLU A 53 106.70 71.07 29.46
C GLU A 53 106.12 69.69 29.16
N ILE A 54 104.81 69.55 29.37
CA ILE A 54 104.05 68.34 29.03
C ILE A 54 103.43 68.53 27.64
N LYS A 55 103.68 67.59 26.73
CA LYS A 55 102.96 67.52 25.45
C LYS A 55 101.73 66.65 25.62
N SER A 56 100.61 67.06 25.02
CA SER A 56 99.33 66.36 25.15
C SER A 56 98.55 66.23 23.85
N ILE A 57 97.87 65.10 23.67
CA ILE A 57 96.94 64.83 22.56
C ILE A 57 95.59 64.40 23.14
N ILE A 58 94.50 64.92 22.56
CA ILE A 58 93.13 64.54 22.93
C ILE A 58 92.73 63.32 22.09
N ILE A 59 92.34 62.24 22.76
CA ILE A 59 91.86 61.00 22.15
C ILE A 59 90.38 60.86 22.48
N ARG A 60 89.53 60.84 21.44
CA ARG A 60 88.08 60.66 21.60
C ARG A 60 87.68 59.26 21.16
N VAL A 61 87.25 58.43 22.12
CA VAL A 61 86.74 57.09 21.86
C VAL A 61 85.23 57.17 21.68
N ALA A 62 84.76 57.04 20.43
CA ALA A 62 83.32 57.08 20.13
C ALA A 62 82.60 55.84 20.67
N PRO A 63 81.34 55.96 21.13
CA PRO A 63 80.57 54.81 21.57
C PRO A 63 80.32 53.85 20.39
N PRO A 64 80.30 52.53 20.63
CA PRO A 64 79.99 51.57 19.58
C PRO A 64 78.55 51.77 19.08
N PHE A 65 78.31 51.44 17.81
CA PHE A 65 77.06 51.79 17.12
C PHE A 65 75.78 51.29 17.83
N TRP A 66 75.84 50.13 18.49
CA TRP A 66 74.72 49.54 19.26
C TRP A 66 74.40 50.26 20.57
N ARG A 67 75.25 51.19 21.02
CA ARG A 67 75.05 52.05 22.21
C ARG A 67 74.75 53.51 21.86
N THR A 68 74.45 53.79 20.59
CA THR A 68 74.04 55.13 20.16
C THR A 68 72.58 55.41 20.49
N ILE A 69 72.22 56.69 20.63
CA ILE A 69 70.82 57.12 20.85
C ILE A 69 69.91 56.59 19.73
N TYR A 70 70.40 56.60 18.48
CA TYR A 70 69.68 56.06 17.33
C TYR A 70 69.40 54.56 17.45
N ALA A 71 70.34 53.77 18.00
CA ALA A 71 70.12 52.35 18.25
C ALA A 71 69.04 52.10 19.31
N TYR A 72 69.02 52.88 20.39
CA TYR A 72 67.96 52.78 21.41
C TYR A 72 66.59 53.18 20.86
N ILE A 73 66.51 54.25 20.06
CA ILE A 73 65.26 54.63 19.37
C ILE A 73 64.78 53.49 18.47
N PHE A 74 65.68 52.87 17.71
CA PHE A 74 65.36 51.72 16.87
C PHE A 74 64.83 50.54 17.69
N TYR A 75 65.42 50.20 18.82
CA TYR A 75 64.93 49.11 19.69
C TYR A 75 63.52 49.37 20.20
N VAL A 76 63.24 50.60 20.65
CA VAL A 76 61.90 50.99 21.11
C VAL A 76 60.88 50.87 19.98
N ILE A 77 61.20 51.34 18.78
CA ILE A 77 60.32 51.24 17.60
C ILE A 77 60.11 49.77 17.21
N ALA A 78 61.16 48.95 17.21
CA ALA A 78 61.07 47.53 16.86
C ALA A 78 60.15 46.78 17.84
N VAL A 79 60.29 47.04 19.14
CA VAL A 79 59.43 46.44 20.18
C VAL A 79 57.99 46.93 20.04
N ALA A 80 57.76 48.24 19.88
CA ALA A 80 56.42 48.80 19.69
C ALA A 80 55.74 48.28 18.41
N GLY A 81 56.48 48.19 17.31
CA GLY A 81 56.02 47.61 16.04
C GLY A 81 55.70 46.13 16.17
N GLY A 82 56.51 45.36 16.88
CA GLY A 82 56.25 43.95 17.19
C GLY A 82 54.97 43.75 18.00
N LEU A 83 54.78 44.54 19.07
CA LEU A 83 53.56 44.52 19.88
C LEU A 83 52.32 44.93 19.07
N PHE A 84 52.45 45.97 18.25
CA PHE A 84 51.37 46.41 17.36
C PHE A 84 51.01 45.31 16.36
N TRP A 85 52.00 44.65 15.74
CA TRP A 85 51.77 43.57 14.79
C TRP A 85 51.10 42.35 15.44
N ILE A 86 51.54 41.94 16.65
CA ILE A 86 50.91 40.86 17.41
C ILE A 86 49.45 41.20 17.73
N ARG A 87 49.18 42.41 18.24
CA ARG A 87 47.82 42.86 18.55
C ARG A 87 46.94 42.90 17.30
N HIS A 88 47.46 43.47 16.20
CA HIS A 88 46.74 43.58 14.93
C HIS A 88 46.37 42.20 14.39
N ARG A 89 47.33 41.26 14.38
CA ARG A 89 47.10 39.88 13.94
C ARG A 89 46.12 39.14 14.85
N GLY A 90 46.17 39.37 16.16
CA GLY A 90 45.22 38.83 17.12
C GLY A 90 43.79 39.27 16.83
N ILE A 91 43.57 40.58 16.65
CA ILE A 91 42.25 41.15 16.34
C ILE A 91 41.70 40.60 15.02
N GLN A 92 42.54 40.52 13.98
CA GLN A 92 42.10 39.97 12.69
C GLN A 92 41.65 38.50 12.81
N LYS A 93 42.39 37.67 13.54
CA LYS A 93 42.01 36.27 13.78
C LYS A 93 40.70 36.14 14.55
N LEU A 94 40.46 36.99 15.56
CA LEU A 94 39.19 36.99 16.29
C LEU A 94 38.02 37.40 15.38
N LYS A 95 38.18 38.43 14.55
CA LYS A 95 37.14 38.85 13.59
C LYS A 95 36.79 37.74 12.60
N GLN A 96 37.78 37.03 12.06
CA GLN A 96 37.55 35.91 11.16
C GLN A 96 36.79 34.76 11.82
N LYS A 97 37.15 34.41 13.07
CA LYS A 97 36.42 33.38 13.83
C LYS A 97 34.97 33.77 14.07
N PHE A 98 34.73 35.02 14.45
CA PHE A 98 33.39 35.52 14.71
C PHE A 98 32.52 35.55 13.44
N ALA A 99 33.09 35.98 12.30
CA ALA A 99 32.41 35.95 11.01
C ALA A 99 32.01 34.52 10.61
N LEU A 100 32.93 33.56 10.75
CA LEU A 100 32.66 32.15 10.45
C LEU A 100 31.57 31.57 11.36
N GLU A 101 31.54 31.97 12.63
CA GLU A 101 30.52 31.52 13.58
C GLU A 101 29.13 32.11 13.25
N GLN A 102 29.07 33.38 12.84
CA GLN A 102 27.84 33.99 12.35
C GLN A 102 27.30 33.30 11.09
N GLU A 103 28.17 33.00 10.11
CA GLU A 103 27.78 32.24 8.92
C GLU A 103 27.22 30.86 9.27
N ARG A 104 27.84 30.15 10.22
CA ARG A 104 27.34 28.84 10.69
C ARG A 104 25.98 28.93 11.35
N ILE A 105 25.72 29.97 12.14
CA ILE A 105 24.42 30.18 12.80
C ILE A 105 23.35 30.48 11.75
N GLN A 106 23.64 31.38 10.79
CA GLN A 106 22.72 31.71 9.70
C GLN A 106 22.40 30.48 8.83
N ALA A 107 23.42 29.69 8.47
CA ALA A 107 23.23 28.46 7.71
C ALA A 107 22.34 27.46 8.45
N LYS A 108 22.54 27.28 9.78
CA LYS A 108 21.69 26.42 10.60
C LYS A 108 20.25 26.91 10.66
N GLN A 109 20.03 28.21 10.86
CA GLN A 109 18.69 28.81 10.89
C GLN A 109 17.98 28.65 9.54
N PHE A 110 18.68 28.86 8.43
CA PHE A 110 18.14 28.68 7.09
C PHE A 110 17.73 27.23 6.82
N ILE A 111 18.56 26.26 7.19
CA ILE A 111 18.24 24.82 7.06
C ILE A 111 17.03 24.46 7.93
N GLU A 112 16.99 24.94 9.17
CA GLU A 112 15.87 24.66 10.08
C GLU A 112 14.56 25.28 9.58
N GLN A 113 14.60 26.50 9.04
CA GLN A 113 13.46 27.15 8.42
C GLN A 113 12.97 26.38 7.20
N GLN A 114 13.88 25.99 6.28
CA GLN A 114 13.51 25.15 5.15
C GLN A 114 12.86 23.83 5.58
N LYS A 115 13.36 23.23 6.66
CA LYS A 115 12.80 21.98 7.19
C LYS A 115 11.38 22.19 7.72
N ARG A 116 11.13 23.28 8.46
CA ARG A 116 9.78 23.64 8.93
C ARG A 116 8.84 23.96 7.78
N ASP A 117 9.31 24.67 6.75
CA ASP A 117 8.51 24.99 5.57
C ASP A 117 8.16 23.71 4.78
N ALA A 118 9.10 22.77 4.68
CA ALA A 118 8.84 21.46 4.08
C ALA A 118 7.85 20.62 4.90
N GLU A 119 8.00 20.60 6.24
CA GLU A 119 7.09 19.88 7.14
C GLU A 119 5.68 20.46 7.11
N THR A 120 5.54 21.80 7.15
CA THR A 120 4.23 22.46 7.06
C THR A 120 3.57 22.23 5.71
N LYS A 121 4.34 22.30 4.61
CA LYS A 121 3.84 21.95 3.27
C LYS A 121 3.35 20.51 3.21
N HIS A 122 4.14 19.56 3.72
CA HIS A 122 3.78 18.15 3.78
C HIS A 122 2.50 17.92 4.61
N GLN A 123 2.35 18.60 5.74
CA GLN A 123 1.13 18.55 6.55
C GLN A 123 -0.08 19.12 5.80
N LEU A 124 0.10 20.24 5.09
CA LEU A 124 -0.94 20.87 4.28
C LEU A 124 -1.39 19.94 3.15
N ASP A 125 -0.45 19.28 2.48
CA ASP A 125 -0.73 18.33 1.41
C ASP A 125 -1.45 17.09 1.98
N ALA A 126 -1.00 16.54 3.11
CA ALA A 126 -1.70 15.45 3.80
C ALA A 126 -3.13 15.81 4.23
N MET A 127 -3.36 17.04 4.71
CA MET A 127 -4.71 17.51 5.06
C MET A 127 -5.59 17.67 3.82
N LYS A 128 -5.07 18.21 2.72
CA LYS A 128 -5.79 18.30 1.44
C LYS A 128 -6.17 16.91 0.92
N ILE A 129 -5.30 15.92 1.06
CA ILE A 129 -5.59 14.52 0.71
C ILE A 129 -6.76 14.01 1.53
N ARG A 130 -6.67 14.07 2.86
CA ARG A 130 -7.71 13.57 3.75
C ARG A 130 -9.06 14.25 3.49
N PHE A 131 -9.05 15.56 3.24
CA PHE A 131 -10.25 16.31 2.89
C PHE A 131 -10.88 15.80 1.59
N LEU A 132 -10.11 15.62 0.52
CA LEU A 132 -10.64 15.20 -0.77
C LEU A 132 -11.02 13.72 -0.83
N THR A 133 -10.32 12.85 -0.12
CA THR A 133 -10.71 11.44 0.06
C THR A 133 -12.06 11.36 0.77
N ASN A 134 -12.23 12.09 1.88
CA ASN A 134 -13.50 12.16 2.59
C ASN A 134 -14.62 12.72 1.70
N LEU A 135 -14.35 13.81 0.97
CA LEU A 135 -15.29 14.42 0.03
C LEU A 135 -15.74 13.42 -1.05
N SER A 136 -14.83 12.57 -1.53
CA SER A 136 -15.14 11.56 -2.54
C SER A 136 -16.05 10.46 -1.99
N HIS A 137 -15.84 10.03 -0.75
CA HIS A 137 -16.76 9.13 -0.06
C HIS A 137 -18.12 9.79 0.15
N GLU A 138 -18.15 11.03 0.62
CA GLU A 138 -19.38 11.81 0.85
C GLU A 138 -20.17 12.08 -0.43
N PHE A 139 -19.53 12.13 -1.61
CA PHE A 139 -20.23 12.22 -2.89
C PHE A 139 -20.68 10.86 -3.42
N ARG A 140 -19.89 9.79 -3.23
CA ARG A 140 -20.21 8.48 -3.79
C ARG A 140 -21.47 7.88 -3.17
N THR A 141 -21.66 8.03 -1.87
CA THR A 141 -22.82 7.48 -1.14
C THR A 141 -24.16 8.03 -1.65
N PRO A 142 -24.40 9.35 -1.70
CA PRO A 142 -25.67 9.89 -2.21
C PRO A 142 -25.88 9.58 -3.70
N ILE A 143 -24.83 9.53 -4.52
CA ILE A 143 -24.96 9.17 -5.94
C ILE A 143 -25.37 7.71 -6.09
N SER A 144 -24.83 6.81 -5.27
CA SER A 144 -25.19 5.38 -5.27
C SER A 144 -26.65 5.18 -4.84
N LEU A 145 -27.09 5.93 -3.83
CA LEU A 145 -28.48 5.98 -3.35
C LEU A 145 -29.46 6.55 -4.39
N ILE A 146 -29.00 7.45 -5.27
CA ILE A 146 -29.81 7.96 -6.39
C ILE A 146 -29.85 6.93 -7.53
N MET A 147 -28.72 6.29 -7.85
CA MET A 147 -28.62 5.35 -8.98
C MET A 147 -29.46 4.08 -8.78
N GLY A 148 -29.41 3.48 -7.59
CA GLY A 148 -30.10 2.22 -7.30
C GLY A 148 -31.60 2.23 -7.62
N PRO A 149 -32.39 3.14 -7.01
CA PRO A 149 -33.82 3.28 -7.28
C PRO A 149 -34.13 3.68 -8.73
N ILE A 150 -33.28 4.50 -9.35
CA ILE A 150 -33.45 4.88 -10.76
C ILE A 150 -33.30 3.67 -11.67
N ASP A 151 -32.31 2.81 -11.45
CA ASP A 151 -32.14 1.59 -12.25
C ASP A 151 -33.36 0.66 -12.15
N THR A 152 -33.95 0.54 -10.96
CA THR A 152 -35.21 -0.22 -10.75
C THR A 152 -36.41 0.43 -11.45
N LEU A 153 -36.52 1.76 -11.38
CA LEU A 153 -37.64 2.50 -11.98
C LEU A 153 -37.56 2.53 -13.52
N VAL A 154 -36.35 2.63 -14.09
CA VAL A 154 -36.11 2.50 -15.54
C VAL A 154 -36.49 1.10 -16.00
N ALA A 155 -36.11 0.04 -15.26
CA ALA A 155 -36.47 -1.33 -15.61
C ALA A 155 -37.99 -1.56 -15.63
N LYS A 156 -38.74 -0.91 -14.72
CA LYS A 156 -40.21 -0.99 -14.64
C LYS A 156 -40.95 -0.09 -15.63
N ASN A 157 -40.30 0.94 -16.19
CA ASN A 157 -40.94 1.95 -17.04
C ASN A 157 -40.25 2.12 -18.40
N LYS A 158 -39.89 1.02 -19.08
CA LYS A 158 -39.09 1.06 -20.31
C LYS A 158 -39.70 1.88 -21.46
N ASP A 159 -41.03 1.94 -21.58
CA ASP A 159 -41.74 2.57 -22.72
C ASP A 159 -42.57 3.81 -22.35
N SER A 160 -42.28 4.47 -21.23
CA SER A 160 -43.02 5.67 -20.80
C SER A 160 -42.17 6.94 -20.84
N LYS A 161 -42.81 8.11 -20.99
CA LYS A 161 -42.15 9.42 -20.84
C LYS A 161 -41.44 9.56 -19.48
N LEU A 162 -41.88 8.82 -18.46
CA LEU A 162 -41.22 8.74 -17.16
C LEU A 162 -39.89 7.97 -17.27
N GLY A 163 -39.84 6.89 -18.05
CA GLY A 163 -38.61 6.16 -18.39
C GLY A 163 -37.55 7.05 -19.03
N ASP A 164 -37.92 7.93 -19.96
CA ASP A 164 -37.01 8.90 -20.58
C ASP A 164 -36.42 9.88 -19.56
N GLN A 165 -37.25 10.40 -18.65
CA GLN A 165 -36.79 11.29 -17.57
C GLN A 165 -35.88 10.56 -16.58
N LEU A 166 -36.21 9.33 -16.21
CA LEU A 166 -35.39 8.49 -15.33
C LEU A 166 -34.05 8.14 -15.98
N ASN A 167 -34.02 7.84 -17.28
CA ASN A 167 -32.80 7.65 -18.04
C ASN A 167 -31.90 8.90 -18.04
N LEU A 168 -32.49 10.10 -18.13
CA LEU A 168 -31.75 11.35 -18.05
C LEU A 168 -31.13 11.56 -16.66
N ILE A 169 -31.88 11.32 -15.58
CA ILE A 169 -31.37 11.43 -14.21
C ILE A 169 -30.26 10.37 -13.99
N ARG A 170 -30.47 9.13 -14.45
CA ARG A 170 -29.46 8.06 -14.43
C ARG A 170 -28.15 8.47 -15.08
N ARG A 171 -28.24 9.05 -16.28
CA ARG A 171 -27.06 9.47 -17.06
C ARG A 171 -26.29 10.57 -16.34
N ASN A 172 -26.98 11.50 -15.68
CA ASN A 172 -26.35 12.55 -14.88
C ASN A 172 -25.71 12.00 -13.59
N ALA A 173 -26.37 11.07 -12.89
CA ALA A 173 -25.82 10.42 -11.70
C ALA A 173 -24.55 9.61 -12.02
N ARG A 174 -24.57 8.79 -13.09
CA ARG A 174 -23.39 8.06 -13.57
C ARG A 174 -22.25 9.00 -13.99
N ARG A 175 -22.59 10.12 -14.62
CA ARG A 175 -21.59 11.13 -14.99
C ARG A 175 -20.93 11.75 -13.76
N LEU A 176 -21.70 12.05 -12.71
CA LEU A 176 -21.18 12.61 -11.47
C LEU A 176 -20.27 11.61 -10.75
N LEU A 177 -20.66 10.33 -10.73
CA LEU A 177 -19.83 9.24 -10.23
C LEU A 177 -18.50 9.12 -10.98
N ASN A 178 -18.54 9.17 -12.32
CA ASN A 178 -17.34 9.12 -13.15
C ASN A 178 -16.41 10.30 -12.88
N LEU A 179 -16.95 11.50 -12.68
CA LEU A 179 -16.17 12.69 -12.31
C LEU A 179 -15.48 12.52 -10.96
N VAL A 180 -16.19 12.00 -9.96
CA VAL A 180 -15.64 11.71 -8.62
C VAL A 180 -14.53 10.66 -8.71
N ASN A 181 -14.73 9.59 -9.49
CA ASN A 181 -13.72 8.56 -9.67
C ASN A 181 -12.48 9.09 -10.42
N GLN A 182 -12.66 9.91 -11.48
CA GLN A 182 -11.55 10.55 -12.18
C GLN A 182 -10.72 11.46 -11.26
N LEU A 183 -11.37 12.21 -10.36
CA LEU A 183 -10.69 13.03 -9.37
C LEU A 183 -9.84 12.19 -8.40
N LEU A 184 -10.34 11.02 -8.00
CA LEU A 184 -9.62 10.09 -7.14
C LEU A 184 -8.42 9.46 -7.85
N ASP A 185 -8.57 9.06 -9.11
CA ASP A 185 -7.49 8.47 -9.88
C ASP A 185 -6.36 9.46 -10.14
N PHE A 186 -6.69 10.73 -10.41
CA PHE A 186 -5.73 11.83 -10.47
C PHE A 186 -4.88 11.94 -9.19
N ARG A 187 -5.48 11.72 -8.00
CA ARG A 187 -4.75 11.74 -6.73
C ARG A 187 -3.82 10.55 -6.54
N LYS A 188 -4.29 9.33 -6.85
CA LYS A 188 -3.44 8.13 -6.76
C LYS A 188 -2.21 8.23 -7.68
N MET A 189 -2.38 8.93 -8.81
CA MET A 189 -1.33 9.22 -9.78
C MET A 189 -0.29 10.21 -9.28
N GLU A 190 -0.69 11.36 -8.68
CA GLU A 190 0.25 12.34 -8.12
C GLU A 190 1.23 11.72 -7.10
N TYR A 191 0.80 10.71 -6.34
CA TYR A 191 1.60 10.06 -5.30
C TYR A 191 2.32 8.78 -5.74
N HIS A 192 2.29 8.42 -7.03
CA HIS A 192 2.89 7.18 -7.57
C HIS A 192 2.38 5.90 -6.85
N GLU A 193 1.19 5.94 -6.25
CA GLU A 193 0.60 4.80 -5.54
C GLU A 193 -0.07 3.80 -6.51
N LEU A 194 -0.22 4.16 -7.79
CA LEU A 194 -0.74 3.27 -8.83
C LEU A 194 0.35 2.28 -9.26
N LYS A 195 0.09 1.00 -9.01
CA LYS A 195 0.89 -0.10 -9.58
C LYS A 195 0.17 -0.70 -10.78
N LEU A 196 0.93 -1.20 -11.75
CA LEU A 196 0.42 -2.04 -12.82
C LEU A 196 0.05 -3.41 -12.24
N GLN A 197 -1.15 -3.90 -12.56
CA GLN A 197 -1.62 -5.24 -12.22
C GLN A 197 -1.73 -6.04 -13.52
N ASP A 198 -0.58 -6.48 -14.03
CA ASP A 198 -0.53 -7.11 -15.34
C ASP A 198 -0.96 -8.58 -15.29
N GLU A 199 -2.00 -8.89 -16.05
CA GLU A 199 -2.54 -10.23 -16.24
C GLU A 199 -2.19 -10.74 -17.63
N ASP A 200 -2.05 -12.06 -17.79
CA ASP A 200 -1.88 -12.68 -19.11
C ASP A 200 -3.17 -12.54 -19.92
N GLY A 201 -3.08 -12.02 -21.14
CA GLY A 201 -4.26 -11.81 -21.97
C GLY A 201 -3.96 -11.68 -23.46
N GLU A 202 -5.02 -11.84 -24.27
CA GLU A 202 -4.98 -11.57 -25.70
C GLU A 202 -5.41 -10.12 -25.96
N LEU A 203 -4.46 -9.30 -26.39
CA LEU A 203 -4.60 -7.84 -26.48
C LEU A 203 -5.50 -7.40 -27.63
N VAL A 204 -5.50 -8.10 -28.77
CA VAL A 204 -6.28 -7.67 -29.95
C VAL A 204 -7.77 -7.79 -29.68
N SER A 205 -8.23 -8.93 -29.16
CA SER A 205 -9.64 -9.17 -28.79
C SER A 205 -10.08 -8.24 -27.67
N PHE A 206 -9.20 -7.93 -26.73
CA PHE A 206 -9.50 -6.97 -25.67
C PHE A 206 -9.70 -5.54 -26.24
N VAL A 207 -8.83 -5.08 -27.13
CA VAL A 207 -9.00 -3.77 -27.79
C VAL A 207 -10.27 -3.78 -28.65
N GLU A 208 -10.57 -4.89 -29.31
CA GLU A 208 -11.81 -5.07 -30.08
C GLU A 208 -13.06 -5.00 -29.18
N GLU A 209 -13.02 -5.56 -27.97
CA GLU A 209 -14.08 -5.48 -26.97
C GLU A 209 -14.36 -4.01 -26.59
N VAL A 210 -13.31 -3.24 -26.29
CA VAL A 210 -13.44 -1.82 -25.96
C VAL A 210 -13.98 -1.04 -27.17
N TYR A 211 -13.49 -1.33 -28.37
CA TYR A 211 -14.02 -0.75 -29.61
C TYR A 211 -15.53 -1.02 -29.76
N ARG A 212 -15.97 -2.28 -29.64
CA ARG A 212 -17.39 -2.67 -29.81
C ARG A 212 -18.32 -1.96 -28.82
N SER A 213 -17.84 -1.57 -27.63
CA SER A 213 -18.63 -0.83 -26.65
C SER A 213 -19.13 0.54 -27.14
N PHE A 214 -18.50 1.12 -28.18
CA PHE A 214 -18.90 2.40 -28.77
C PHE A 214 -19.73 2.27 -30.05
N GLN A 215 -20.02 1.05 -30.50
CA GLN A 215 -20.65 0.82 -31.81
C GLN A 215 -22.08 1.37 -31.88
N ASP A 216 -22.83 1.30 -30.78
CA ASP A 216 -24.15 1.94 -30.68
C ASP A 216 -24.07 3.47 -30.82
N MET A 217 -23.00 4.09 -30.31
CA MET A 217 -22.78 5.52 -30.43
C MET A 217 -22.45 5.92 -31.87
N ALA A 218 -21.67 5.09 -32.58
CA ALA A 218 -21.40 5.25 -34.01
C ALA A 218 -22.68 5.20 -34.83
N LEU A 219 -23.55 4.20 -34.60
CA LEU A 219 -24.83 4.07 -35.27
C LEU A 219 -25.75 5.28 -35.00
N GLN A 220 -25.86 5.72 -33.74
CA GLN A 220 -26.68 6.88 -33.37
C GLN A 220 -26.19 8.19 -34.01
N LYS A 221 -24.88 8.35 -34.15
CA LYS A 221 -24.26 9.53 -34.78
C LYS A 221 -24.02 9.39 -36.27
N GLY A 222 -24.32 8.25 -36.89
CA GLY A 222 -23.99 7.97 -38.29
C GLY A 222 -22.51 8.17 -38.59
N ILE A 223 -21.62 7.76 -37.67
CA ILE A 223 -20.16 7.84 -37.85
C ILE A 223 -19.67 6.51 -38.41
N ASP A 224 -18.83 6.53 -39.44
CA ASP A 224 -18.12 5.33 -39.88
C ASP A 224 -17.06 4.97 -38.84
N TYR A 225 -17.16 3.77 -38.30
CA TYR A 225 -16.34 3.34 -37.17
C TYR A 225 -15.69 2.00 -37.53
N SER A 226 -14.36 1.97 -37.48
CA SER A 226 -13.57 0.82 -37.92
C SER A 226 -12.47 0.44 -36.94
N PHE A 227 -12.19 -0.87 -36.85
CA PHE A 227 -11.07 -1.43 -36.10
C PHE A 227 -10.08 -2.09 -37.05
N LEU A 228 -8.80 -1.72 -36.95
CA LEU A 228 -7.72 -2.19 -37.84
C LEU A 228 -6.57 -2.78 -37.00
N PRO A 229 -6.56 -4.10 -36.75
CA PRO A 229 -5.46 -4.75 -36.06
C PRO A 229 -4.27 -5.02 -37.01
N CYS A 230 -3.02 -4.96 -36.51
CA CYS A 230 -1.84 -5.33 -37.30
C CYS A 230 -1.63 -6.84 -37.44
N GLN A 231 -2.24 -7.64 -36.57
CA GLN A 231 -2.17 -9.11 -36.55
C GLN A 231 -3.43 -9.68 -35.86
N GLU A 232 -3.78 -10.94 -36.13
CA GLU A 232 -5.02 -11.54 -35.61
C GLU A 232 -5.02 -11.75 -34.09
N LYS A 233 -3.88 -12.14 -33.52
CA LYS A 233 -3.75 -12.42 -32.08
C LYS A 233 -2.43 -11.92 -31.54
N LEU A 234 -2.45 -11.39 -30.32
CA LEU A 234 -1.28 -10.92 -29.58
C LEU A 234 -1.41 -11.25 -28.10
N TYR A 235 -0.62 -12.19 -27.62
CA TYR A 235 -0.58 -12.54 -26.20
C TYR A 235 0.51 -11.77 -25.47
N CYS A 236 0.12 -11.04 -24.44
CA CYS A 236 1.04 -10.28 -23.60
C CYS A 236 0.44 -10.06 -22.21
N ARG A 237 1.28 -9.57 -21.31
CA ARG A 237 0.89 -9.18 -19.96
C ARG A 237 0.50 -7.72 -19.93
N PHE A 238 -0.71 -7.43 -19.47
CA PHE A 238 -1.19 -6.06 -19.33
C PHE A 238 -2.32 -5.93 -18.31
N ASP A 239 -2.40 -4.77 -17.68
CA ASP A 239 -3.53 -4.34 -16.85
C ASP A 239 -4.70 -3.90 -17.75
N ARG A 240 -5.74 -4.76 -17.81
CA ARG A 240 -6.95 -4.51 -18.61
C ARG A 240 -7.59 -3.17 -18.26
N ASN A 241 -7.77 -2.87 -16.97
CA ASN A 241 -8.44 -1.64 -16.53
C ASN A 241 -7.71 -0.38 -16.98
N LYS A 242 -6.38 -0.36 -16.96
CA LYS A 242 -5.59 0.82 -17.36
C LYS A 242 -5.63 1.04 -18.86
N ILE A 243 -5.43 -0.01 -19.66
CA ILE A 243 -5.50 0.10 -21.12
C ILE A 243 -6.92 0.45 -21.58
N GLU A 244 -7.95 -0.15 -20.98
CA GLU A 244 -9.35 0.21 -21.24
C GLU A 244 -9.56 1.71 -21.06
N ARG A 245 -9.05 2.30 -19.97
CA ARG A 245 -9.21 3.72 -19.68
C ARG A 245 -8.45 4.64 -20.63
N ILE A 246 -7.27 4.25 -21.10
CA ILE A 246 -6.56 5.00 -22.16
C ILE A 246 -7.45 5.02 -23.41
N LEU A 247 -7.87 3.85 -23.89
CA LEU A 247 -8.67 3.70 -25.09
C LEU A 247 -10.02 4.41 -24.98
N PHE A 248 -10.74 4.20 -23.87
CA PHE A 248 -12.04 4.82 -23.62
C PHE A 248 -11.95 6.35 -23.63
N ASN A 249 -10.93 6.94 -23.01
CA ASN A 249 -10.73 8.40 -23.03
C ASN A 249 -10.48 8.91 -24.46
N LEU A 250 -9.63 8.23 -25.23
CA LEU A 250 -9.30 8.64 -26.59
C LEU A 250 -10.49 8.47 -27.55
N ILE A 251 -11.15 7.30 -27.52
CA ILE A 251 -12.32 6.98 -28.35
C ILE A 251 -13.49 7.89 -28.00
N TYR A 252 -13.78 8.10 -26.71
CA TYR A 252 -14.85 9.00 -26.30
C TYR A 252 -14.58 10.45 -26.74
N ASN A 253 -13.33 10.91 -26.67
CA ASN A 253 -12.95 12.22 -27.21
C ASN A 253 -13.15 12.29 -28.73
N ALA A 254 -12.76 11.27 -29.48
CA ALA A 254 -13.04 11.18 -30.92
C ALA A 254 -14.55 11.30 -31.19
N PHE A 255 -15.40 10.53 -30.51
CA PHE A 255 -16.85 10.66 -30.66
C PHE A 255 -17.40 12.02 -30.23
N LYS A 256 -16.82 12.65 -29.22
CA LYS A 256 -17.26 13.95 -28.71
C LYS A 256 -17.02 15.06 -29.73
N PHE A 257 -15.90 15.03 -30.44
CA PHE A 257 -15.45 16.12 -31.33
C PHE A 257 -15.67 15.86 -32.83
N THR A 258 -16.04 14.63 -33.21
CA THR A 258 -16.46 14.28 -34.57
C THR A 258 -17.95 14.57 -34.78
N LYS A 259 -18.25 15.23 -35.90
CA LYS A 259 -19.62 15.57 -36.33
C LYS A 259 -20.31 14.33 -36.94
N LYS A 260 -21.60 14.46 -37.24
CA LYS A 260 -22.37 13.42 -37.95
C LYS A 260 -21.72 13.12 -39.31
N ASP A 261 -21.75 11.86 -39.75
CA ASP A 261 -21.18 11.41 -41.03
C ASP A 261 -19.65 11.56 -41.13
N GLY A 262 -18.97 11.64 -39.98
CA GLY A 262 -17.51 11.58 -39.90
C GLY A 262 -17.00 10.14 -39.74
N ASP A 263 -15.69 10.01 -39.58
CA ASP A 263 -14.98 8.73 -39.53
C ASP A 263 -14.13 8.67 -38.25
N ILE A 264 -14.16 7.51 -37.59
CA ILE A 264 -13.29 7.19 -36.47
C ILE A 264 -12.66 5.82 -36.72
N ALA A 265 -11.34 5.70 -36.54
CA ALA A 265 -10.62 4.44 -36.67
C ALA A 265 -9.78 4.17 -35.43
N VAL A 266 -9.88 2.96 -34.90
CA VAL A 266 -9.00 2.46 -33.83
C VAL A 266 -8.09 1.42 -34.44
N SER A 267 -6.79 1.52 -34.20
CA SER A 267 -5.83 0.63 -34.83
C SER A 267 -4.65 0.28 -33.93
N ILE A 268 -4.15 -0.93 -34.10
CA ILE A 268 -2.85 -1.36 -33.62
C ILE A 268 -1.95 -1.32 -34.86
N THR A 269 -1.02 -0.38 -34.91
CA THR A 269 -0.27 -0.05 -36.14
C THR A 269 0.97 -0.92 -36.32
N SER A 270 1.67 -1.24 -35.24
CA SER A 270 2.86 -2.07 -35.28
C SER A 270 3.10 -2.75 -33.95
N VAL A 271 3.64 -3.97 -34.03
CA VAL A 271 4.14 -4.74 -32.89
C VAL A 271 5.58 -5.11 -33.22
N SER A 272 6.51 -4.79 -32.34
CA SER A 272 7.92 -5.15 -32.50
C SER A 272 8.49 -5.64 -31.18
N MET A 273 9.44 -6.58 -31.24
CA MET A 273 10.16 -7.05 -30.07
C MET A 273 11.49 -6.32 -29.97
N MET A 274 11.74 -5.64 -28.86
CA MET A 274 13.00 -4.96 -28.56
C MET A 274 13.38 -5.27 -27.10
N ASP A 275 14.63 -5.65 -26.86
CA ASP A 275 15.17 -5.92 -25.51
C ASP A 275 14.30 -6.86 -24.64
N LYS A 276 13.76 -7.93 -25.25
CA LYS A 276 12.85 -8.92 -24.63
C LYS A 276 11.49 -8.35 -24.18
N LYS A 277 11.16 -7.12 -24.55
CA LYS A 277 9.83 -6.52 -24.39
C LYS A 277 9.12 -6.37 -25.73
N LEU A 278 7.80 -6.39 -25.65
CA LEU A 278 6.90 -6.15 -26.76
C LEU A 278 6.57 -4.65 -26.83
N HIS A 279 7.01 -3.99 -27.90
CA HIS A 279 6.64 -2.62 -28.20
C HIS A 279 5.41 -2.61 -29.10
N VAL A 280 4.28 -2.14 -28.58
CA VAL A 280 2.99 -2.10 -29.28
C VAL A 280 2.56 -0.66 -29.49
N ARG A 281 2.27 -0.28 -30.74
CA ARG A 281 1.82 1.06 -31.10
C ARG A 281 0.34 1.08 -31.48
N PHE A 282 -0.39 2.00 -30.88
CA PHE A 282 -1.81 2.23 -31.07
C PHE A 282 -2.04 3.58 -31.75
N GLU A 283 -3.13 3.66 -32.50
CA GLU A 283 -3.58 4.90 -33.13
C GLU A 283 -5.11 5.00 -33.07
N VAL A 284 -5.61 6.13 -32.56
CA VAL A 284 -7.02 6.54 -32.60
C VAL A 284 -7.13 7.76 -33.48
N ARG A 285 -7.79 7.61 -34.63
CA ARG A 285 -7.96 8.64 -35.64
C ARG A 285 -9.41 9.09 -35.69
N ASP A 286 -9.62 10.40 -35.84
CA ASP A 286 -10.93 11.01 -36.02
C ASP A 286 -10.90 12.07 -37.13
N THR A 287 -12.06 12.35 -37.74
CA THR A 287 -12.25 13.46 -38.70
C THR A 287 -12.98 14.67 -38.10
N GLY A 288 -12.78 14.90 -36.80
CA GLY A 288 -13.41 16.00 -36.05
C GLY A 288 -12.83 17.39 -36.33
N VAL A 289 -13.13 18.33 -35.43
CA VAL A 289 -12.76 19.76 -35.56
C VAL A 289 -11.25 20.02 -35.55
N GLY A 290 -10.43 19.05 -35.14
CA GLY A 290 -8.98 19.19 -35.02
C GLY A 290 -8.52 20.14 -33.90
N ILE A 291 -7.21 20.19 -33.67
CA ILE A 291 -6.56 20.88 -32.56
C ILE A 291 -5.48 21.82 -33.12
N PRO A 292 -5.52 23.13 -32.81
CA PRO A 292 -4.48 24.08 -33.19
C PRO A 292 -3.10 23.67 -32.64
N GLU A 293 -2.05 23.81 -33.46
CA GLU A 293 -0.68 23.39 -33.14
C GLU A 293 -0.16 23.94 -31.80
N GLN A 294 -0.52 25.19 -31.49
CA GLN A 294 -0.14 25.86 -30.23
C GLN A 294 -0.69 25.18 -28.98
N LEU A 295 -1.78 24.42 -29.11
CA LEU A 295 -2.48 23.78 -27.99
C LEU A 295 -2.15 22.30 -27.85
N GLN A 296 -1.56 21.68 -28.87
CA GLN A 296 -1.32 20.22 -28.92
C GLN A 296 -0.42 19.71 -27.79
N LYS A 297 0.44 20.55 -27.21
CA LYS A 297 1.20 20.21 -26.01
C LYS A 297 0.37 20.37 -24.74
N SER A 298 -0.39 21.46 -24.66
CA SER A 298 -1.16 21.84 -23.47
C SER A 298 -2.38 20.95 -23.21
N ILE A 299 -2.92 20.25 -24.23
CA ILE A 299 -4.09 19.36 -24.05
C ILE A 299 -3.85 18.19 -23.09
N PHE A 300 -2.58 17.86 -22.82
CA PHE A 300 -2.19 16.82 -21.89
C PHE A 300 -1.98 17.37 -20.46
N GLU A 301 -2.00 18.69 -20.27
CA GLU A 301 -1.99 19.31 -18.95
C GLU A 301 -3.32 19.08 -18.23
N SER A 302 -3.24 18.86 -16.92
CA SER A 302 -4.43 18.60 -16.11
C SER A 302 -5.31 19.84 -16.02
N PHE A 303 -6.63 19.64 -16.13
CA PHE A 303 -7.66 20.68 -16.13
C PHE A 303 -7.67 21.60 -17.35
N PHE A 304 -6.91 21.27 -18.40
CA PHE A 304 -6.92 22.04 -19.64
C PHE A 304 -8.27 21.88 -20.37
N GLN A 305 -8.88 23.01 -20.74
CA GLN A 305 -10.10 23.07 -21.55
C GLN A 305 -9.96 24.18 -22.58
N TYR A 306 -10.30 23.87 -23.83
CA TYR A 306 -10.29 24.85 -24.92
C TYR A 306 -11.71 25.30 -25.23
N ASP A 307 -12.01 26.58 -24.95
CA ASP A 307 -13.25 27.22 -25.33
C ASP A 307 -13.11 27.85 -26.71
N ASN A 308 -13.85 27.32 -27.69
CA ASN A 308 -13.93 27.90 -29.02
C ASN A 308 -15.23 28.71 -29.15
N ASP A 309 -15.11 30.03 -29.27
CA ASP A 309 -16.15 30.98 -29.73
C ASP A 309 -17.59 30.73 -29.24
N GLY A 310 -17.79 30.72 -27.92
CA GLY A 310 -19.10 30.97 -27.28
C GLY A 310 -20.23 29.98 -27.63
N LYS A 311 -19.96 28.88 -28.33
CA LYS A 311 -20.93 27.84 -28.65
C LYS A 311 -20.51 26.52 -28.02
N VAL A 312 -21.25 26.18 -26.96
CA VAL A 312 -21.18 24.94 -26.19
C VAL A 312 -19.93 24.87 -25.32
N ALA A 313 -20.06 25.33 -24.07
CA ALA A 313 -19.15 24.99 -22.98
C ALA A 313 -18.84 23.50 -23.04
N SER A 314 -17.60 23.16 -23.38
CA SER A 314 -17.21 21.79 -23.68
C SER A 314 -17.25 20.98 -22.38
N GLN A 315 -18.33 20.21 -22.22
CA GLN A 315 -18.60 19.44 -21.02
C GLN A 315 -17.55 18.33 -20.82
N GLY A 316 -16.50 18.59 -20.04
CA GLY A 316 -15.44 17.65 -19.65
C GLY A 316 -14.67 18.18 -18.45
N SER A 317 -14.03 17.31 -17.67
CA SER A 317 -13.24 17.71 -16.49
C SER A 317 -11.86 18.27 -16.83
N GLY A 318 -11.37 18.04 -18.05
CA GLY A 318 -9.99 18.35 -18.44
C GLY A 318 -8.95 17.39 -17.85
N ILE A 319 -9.38 16.25 -17.28
CA ILE A 319 -8.49 15.29 -16.58
C ILE A 319 -8.24 14.02 -17.44
N GLY A 320 -9.12 13.72 -18.40
CA GLY A 320 -9.08 12.44 -19.13
C GLY A 320 -7.79 12.18 -19.92
N LEU A 321 -7.26 13.21 -20.60
CA LEU A 321 -6.03 13.07 -21.41
C LEU A 321 -4.77 13.01 -20.55
N SER A 322 -4.71 13.76 -19.44
CA SER A 322 -3.59 13.69 -18.50
C SER A 322 -3.52 12.32 -17.81
N ILE A 323 -4.67 11.74 -17.46
CA ILE A 323 -4.75 10.37 -16.94
C ILE A 323 -4.26 9.36 -17.99
N ALA A 324 -4.70 9.49 -19.25
CA ALA A 324 -4.27 8.60 -20.32
C ALA A 324 -2.75 8.67 -20.54
N GLN A 325 -2.17 9.88 -20.55
CA GLN A 325 -0.73 10.08 -20.66
C GLN A 325 0.01 9.36 -19.53
N SER A 326 -0.38 9.56 -18.28
CA SER A 326 0.33 8.93 -17.18
C SER A 326 0.17 7.41 -17.12
N PHE A 327 -0.93 6.82 -17.60
CA PHE A 327 -1.01 5.37 -17.79
C PHE A 327 -0.05 4.88 -18.88
N VAL A 328 0.09 5.62 -19.99
CA VAL A 328 1.07 5.31 -21.04
C VAL A 328 2.51 5.40 -20.50
N GLU A 329 2.81 6.43 -19.71
CA GLU A 329 4.11 6.61 -19.05
C GLU A 329 4.42 5.47 -18.05
N MET A 330 3.42 4.93 -17.33
CA MET A 330 3.60 3.75 -16.47
C MET A 330 4.06 2.51 -17.25
N TYR A 331 3.66 2.37 -18.51
CA TYR A 331 4.15 1.34 -19.43
C TYR A 331 5.46 1.75 -20.15
N ASN A 332 6.16 2.80 -19.67
CA ASN A 332 7.34 3.40 -20.30
C ASN A 332 7.12 3.85 -21.76
N GLY A 333 5.87 4.09 -22.14
CA GLY A 333 5.50 4.53 -23.49
C GLY A 333 5.38 6.05 -23.62
N GLU A 334 5.11 6.51 -24.83
CA GLU A 334 4.83 7.91 -25.13
C GLU A 334 3.44 8.06 -25.76
N ILE A 335 2.74 9.16 -25.47
CA ILE A 335 1.51 9.56 -26.16
C ILE A 335 1.73 10.88 -26.87
N SER A 336 1.25 10.98 -28.10
CA SER A 336 1.38 12.17 -28.94
C SER A 336 0.11 12.38 -29.76
N VAL A 337 -0.06 13.59 -30.27
CA VAL A 337 -1.16 13.94 -31.18
C VAL A 337 -0.60 14.59 -32.44
N ALA A 338 -1.15 14.21 -33.59
CA ALA A 338 -0.99 14.92 -34.84
C ALA A 338 -2.36 15.39 -35.31
N SER A 339 -2.58 16.70 -35.34
CA SER A 339 -3.88 17.26 -35.68
C SER A 339 -3.77 18.53 -36.53
N GLN A 340 -4.77 18.75 -37.37
CA GLN A 340 -4.94 19.98 -38.14
C GLN A 340 -6.38 20.48 -37.97
N PRO A 341 -6.61 21.78 -37.73
CA PRO A 341 -7.96 22.32 -37.64
C PRO A 341 -8.83 21.95 -38.86
N GLU A 342 -10.07 21.54 -38.59
CA GLU A 342 -11.09 21.07 -39.56
C GLU A 342 -10.69 19.84 -40.41
N ARG A 343 -9.62 19.13 -40.03
CA ARG A 343 -9.15 17.90 -40.70
C ARG A 343 -9.07 16.69 -39.78
N GLY A 344 -9.48 16.84 -38.52
CA GLY A 344 -9.44 15.80 -37.51
C GLY A 344 -8.12 15.67 -36.76
N SER A 345 -8.03 14.61 -35.95
CA SER A 345 -6.87 14.35 -35.10
C SER A 345 -6.45 12.88 -35.15
N VAL A 346 -5.17 12.64 -34.92
CA VAL A 346 -4.58 11.31 -34.82
C VAL A 346 -3.82 11.24 -33.50
N PHE A 347 -4.38 10.54 -32.52
CA PHE A 347 -3.71 10.26 -31.27
C PHE A 347 -2.92 8.97 -31.40
N LYS A 348 -1.63 9.03 -31.10
CA LYS A 348 -0.70 7.88 -31.18
C LYS A 348 -0.13 7.64 -29.80
N PHE A 349 -0.18 6.40 -29.34
CA PHE A 349 0.52 6.02 -28.12
C PHE A 349 1.17 4.65 -28.29
N ASP A 350 2.26 4.43 -27.56
CA ASP A 350 2.93 3.14 -27.52
C ASP A 350 3.02 2.60 -26.10
N LEU A 351 3.12 1.28 -25.96
CA LEU A 351 3.24 0.59 -24.68
C LEU A 351 4.37 -0.44 -24.77
N TRP A 352 5.14 -0.59 -23.69
CA TRP A 352 6.14 -1.64 -23.54
C TRP A 352 5.60 -2.74 -22.61
N LEU A 353 5.16 -3.83 -23.23
CA LEU A 353 4.50 -4.95 -22.57
C LEU A 353 5.45 -6.14 -22.44
N ASP A 354 5.20 -7.01 -21.47
CA ASP A 354 5.93 -8.27 -21.37
C ASP A 354 5.23 -9.34 -22.23
N PRO A 355 5.95 -10.11 -23.04
CA PRO A 355 5.36 -11.18 -23.84
C PRO A 355 4.80 -12.28 -22.92
N ALA A 356 3.67 -12.86 -23.29
CA ALA A 356 3.12 -14.04 -22.64
C ALA A 356 3.19 -15.22 -23.61
N GLU A 357 3.55 -16.40 -23.12
CA GLU A 357 3.47 -17.62 -23.93
C GLU A 357 1.98 -17.98 -24.12
N SER A 358 1.63 -18.44 -25.31
CA SER A 358 0.28 -18.89 -25.64
C SER A 358 0.01 -20.24 -24.98
N ASP A 359 -0.21 -20.24 -23.67
CA ASP A 359 -0.45 -21.46 -22.91
C ASP A 359 -1.96 -21.69 -22.79
N HIS A 360 -2.63 -21.98 -23.91
CA HIS A 360 -3.99 -22.55 -23.93
C HIS A 360 -4.29 -23.28 -25.25
N ASP A 361 -3.87 -24.54 -25.34
CA ASP A 361 -4.88 -25.59 -25.51
C ASP A 361 -5.55 -25.75 -24.14
N MET A 362 -6.88 -25.78 -24.10
CA MET A 362 -7.75 -25.77 -22.91
C MET A 362 -8.16 -24.40 -22.37
N LEU A 363 -9.04 -23.72 -23.11
CA LEU A 363 -10.14 -23.02 -22.47
C LEU A 363 -11.17 -24.09 -22.08
N PRO A 364 -11.63 -24.19 -20.81
CA PRO A 364 -12.94 -24.75 -20.56
C PRO A 364 -13.95 -23.75 -21.13
N GLU A 365 -14.66 -24.21 -22.16
CA GLU A 365 -15.87 -23.59 -22.67
C GLU A 365 -16.76 -23.24 -21.47
N GLN A 366 -16.96 -21.96 -21.19
CA GLN A 366 -17.96 -21.54 -20.22
C GLN A 366 -19.33 -21.88 -20.82
N GLU A 367 -19.85 -23.04 -20.44
CA GLU A 367 -21.25 -23.35 -20.63
C GLU A 367 -22.09 -22.24 -20.00
N ILE A 368 -22.80 -21.52 -20.85
CA ILE A 368 -23.95 -20.69 -20.47
C ILE A 368 -25.00 -21.67 -19.96
N ILE A 369 -24.97 -21.97 -18.65
CA ILE A 369 -26.06 -22.69 -17.99
C ILE A 369 -27.26 -21.74 -17.94
N THR A 370 -28.08 -21.83 -18.98
CA THR A 370 -29.47 -21.40 -18.94
C THR A 370 -30.21 -22.37 -18.03
N SER A 371 -30.37 -22.00 -16.75
CA SER A 371 -31.27 -22.73 -15.85
C SER A 371 -32.62 -22.03 -15.81
N ASP A 372 -33.44 -22.38 -16.79
CA ASP A 372 -34.88 -22.26 -16.67
C ASP A 372 -35.35 -23.55 -15.98
N GLN A 373 -35.45 -23.53 -14.65
CA GLN A 373 -36.14 -24.57 -13.89
C GLN A 373 -36.95 -23.98 -12.74
N SER A 374 -38.25 -24.21 -12.87
CA SER A 374 -39.33 -24.05 -11.89
C SER A 374 -38.95 -24.49 -10.48
N LEU A 375 -39.03 -23.56 -9.53
CA LEU A 375 -38.87 -23.81 -8.09
C LEU A 375 -40.20 -24.27 -7.47
N GLU A 376 -40.26 -25.53 -7.07
CA GLU A 376 -41.09 -25.97 -5.93
C GLU A 376 -40.52 -25.37 -4.61
N PRO A 377 -41.33 -25.18 -3.56
CA PRO A 377 -41.04 -24.25 -2.48
C PRO A 377 -40.03 -24.82 -1.48
N ARG A 378 -38.75 -24.45 -1.60
CA ARG A 378 -37.73 -24.63 -0.55
C ARG A 378 -37.65 -23.37 0.31
N GLN A 379 -37.44 -23.56 1.62
CA GLN A 379 -37.30 -22.49 2.62
C GLN A 379 -36.39 -21.36 2.13
N THR A 380 -36.91 -20.12 2.16
CA THR A 380 -36.17 -18.95 1.72
C THR A 380 -34.95 -18.71 2.62
N PRO A 381 -33.73 -18.58 2.05
CA PRO A 381 -32.50 -18.40 2.83
C PRO A 381 -32.54 -17.12 3.68
N LEU A 382 -31.91 -17.16 4.85
CA LEU A 382 -31.87 -16.03 5.79
C LEU A 382 -30.58 -15.22 5.60
N VAL A 383 -30.68 -13.96 5.21
CA VAL A 383 -29.55 -13.05 4.98
C VAL A 383 -29.56 -11.93 6.02
N LEU A 384 -28.42 -11.73 6.69
CA LEU A 384 -28.20 -10.61 7.60
C LEU A 384 -27.50 -9.46 6.87
N ILE A 385 -28.10 -8.27 6.90
CA ILE A 385 -27.54 -7.04 6.33
C ILE A 385 -27.03 -6.16 7.47
N ILE A 386 -25.77 -5.75 7.41
CA ILE A 386 -25.13 -4.87 8.39
C ILE A 386 -24.65 -3.62 7.66
N GLU A 387 -25.32 -2.51 7.92
CA GLU A 387 -25.05 -1.21 7.28
C GLU A 387 -25.43 -0.10 8.26
N ASP A 388 -24.56 0.89 8.46
CA ASP A 388 -24.81 1.99 9.38
C ASP A 388 -25.70 3.08 8.76
N ASP A 389 -25.55 3.35 7.46
CA ASP A 389 -26.42 4.24 6.71
C ASP A 389 -27.86 3.69 6.60
N GLU A 390 -28.85 4.44 7.09
CA GLU A 390 -30.25 4.01 7.15
C GLU A 390 -30.89 3.88 5.77
N ASP A 391 -30.59 4.81 4.86
CA ASP A 391 -31.15 4.82 3.51
C ASP A 391 -30.55 3.69 2.67
N PHE A 392 -29.25 3.42 2.81
CA PHE A 392 -28.58 2.35 2.09
C PHE A 392 -28.96 0.97 2.63
N ARG A 393 -29.12 0.82 3.95
CA ARG A 393 -29.67 -0.39 4.58
C ARG A 393 -31.08 -0.67 4.09
N TYR A 394 -31.93 0.37 4.02
CA TYR A 394 -33.29 0.25 3.50
C TYR A 394 -33.28 -0.16 2.02
N TYR A 395 -32.45 0.45 1.19
CA TYR A 395 -32.30 0.09 -0.23
C TYR A 395 -31.87 -1.38 -0.43
N LEU A 396 -30.87 -1.84 0.32
CA LEU A 396 -30.42 -3.23 0.30
C LEU A 396 -31.54 -4.19 0.71
N LYS A 397 -32.24 -3.89 1.81
CA LYS A 397 -33.37 -4.69 2.29
C LYS A 397 -34.48 -4.77 1.23
N GLU A 398 -34.89 -3.63 0.68
CA GLU A 398 -35.98 -3.57 -0.30
C GLU A 398 -35.63 -4.31 -1.60
N SER A 399 -34.37 -4.29 -2.01
CA SER A 399 -33.90 -4.99 -3.21
C SER A 399 -33.74 -6.49 -3.00
N LEU A 400 -33.37 -6.93 -1.80
CA LEU A 400 -33.08 -8.34 -1.48
C LEU A 400 -34.27 -9.10 -0.89
N LYS A 401 -35.28 -8.42 -0.34
CA LYS A 401 -36.48 -9.07 0.26
C LYS A 401 -37.32 -9.87 -0.74
N GLU A 402 -37.20 -9.57 -2.04
CA GLU A 402 -37.89 -10.33 -3.09
C GLU A 402 -37.31 -11.75 -3.25
N TYR A 403 -36.07 -11.97 -2.80
CA TYR A 403 -35.32 -13.22 -2.98
C TYR A 403 -35.00 -13.94 -1.66
N TYR A 404 -34.85 -13.23 -0.55
CA TYR A 404 -34.37 -13.79 0.73
C TYR A 404 -35.15 -13.26 1.94
N GLN A 405 -35.09 -13.98 3.07
CA GLN A 405 -35.52 -13.43 4.36
C GLN A 405 -34.42 -12.52 4.90
N ILE A 406 -34.75 -11.28 5.25
CA ILE A 406 -33.76 -10.26 5.63
C ILE A 406 -33.83 -9.96 7.13
N ILE A 407 -32.68 -9.94 7.78
CA ILE A 407 -32.47 -9.37 9.12
C ILE A 407 -31.53 -8.18 8.97
N GLU A 408 -31.82 -7.10 9.68
CA GLU A 408 -31.07 -5.84 9.59
C GLU A 408 -30.25 -5.61 10.86
N ALA A 409 -29.07 -5.03 10.73
CA ALA A 409 -28.25 -4.53 11.83
C ALA A 409 -27.61 -3.19 11.48
N THR A 410 -27.44 -2.33 12.47
CA THR A 410 -26.96 -0.94 12.27
C THR A 410 -25.45 -0.78 12.47
N ASN A 411 -24.75 -1.81 12.93
CA ASN A 411 -23.29 -1.83 13.11
C ASN A 411 -22.81 -3.27 13.38
N GLY A 412 -21.49 -3.52 13.33
CA GLY A 412 -20.93 -4.86 13.52
C GLY A 412 -21.19 -5.49 14.89
N LYS A 413 -21.41 -4.70 15.95
CA LYS A 413 -21.71 -5.23 17.30
C LYS A 413 -23.14 -5.78 17.38
N ASP A 414 -24.11 -5.03 16.86
CA ASP A 414 -25.50 -5.47 16.71
C ASP A 414 -25.58 -6.66 15.73
N GLY A 415 -24.86 -6.58 14.62
CA GLY A 415 -24.73 -7.67 13.65
C GLY A 415 -24.18 -8.95 14.25
N TRP A 416 -23.20 -8.86 15.15
CA TRP A 416 -22.64 -10.01 15.89
C TRP A 416 -23.68 -10.68 16.80
N GLN A 417 -24.45 -9.89 17.55
CA GLN A 417 -25.49 -10.43 18.43
C GLN A 417 -26.58 -11.13 17.62
N LYS A 418 -27.00 -10.51 16.51
CA LYS A 418 -28.02 -11.08 15.60
C LYS A 418 -27.52 -12.31 14.87
N ALA A 419 -26.25 -12.35 14.44
CA ALA A 419 -25.65 -13.53 13.83
C ALA A 419 -25.61 -14.73 14.79
N LEU A 420 -25.31 -14.50 16.07
CA LEU A 420 -25.31 -15.55 17.11
C LEU A 420 -26.70 -16.06 17.47
N PHE A 421 -27.71 -15.20 17.42
CA PHE A 421 -29.07 -15.57 17.81
C PHE A 421 -29.87 -16.20 16.65
N HIS A 422 -29.75 -15.64 15.46
CA HIS A 422 -30.57 -16.02 14.30
C HIS A 422 -29.88 -17.00 13.34
N HIS A 423 -28.56 -17.20 13.43
CA HIS A 423 -27.81 -18.09 12.53
C HIS A 423 -28.14 -17.89 11.04
N PRO A 424 -27.88 -16.70 10.47
CA PRO A 424 -28.15 -16.43 9.06
C PRO A 424 -27.34 -17.35 8.15
N ASP A 425 -27.87 -17.65 6.98
CA ASP A 425 -27.19 -18.44 5.94
C ASP A 425 -26.09 -17.65 5.22
N LEU A 426 -26.16 -16.31 5.24
CA LEU A 426 -25.15 -15.41 4.70
C LEU A 426 -25.21 -14.04 5.38
N VAL A 427 -24.07 -13.36 5.48
CA VAL A 427 -23.99 -11.97 5.96
C VAL A 427 -23.49 -11.05 4.85
N VAL A 428 -24.18 -9.93 4.64
CA VAL A 428 -23.73 -8.80 3.83
C VAL A 428 -23.39 -7.65 4.79
N SER A 429 -22.15 -7.17 4.78
CA SER A 429 -21.69 -6.15 5.73
C SER A 429 -20.93 -5.05 5.00
N ASP A 430 -21.11 -3.78 5.38
CA ASP A 430 -20.13 -2.75 5.04
C ASP A 430 -18.81 -3.03 5.76
N VAL A 431 -17.70 -2.56 5.19
CA VAL A 431 -16.37 -2.53 5.80
C VAL A 431 -16.27 -1.38 6.79
N GLN A 432 -16.76 -0.18 6.44
CA GLN A 432 -16.59 1.03 7.24
C GLN A 432 -17.86 1.30 8.07
N MET A 433 -17.88 0.81 9.32
CA MET A 433 -18.99 1.05 10.25
C MET A 433 -18.48 1.35 11.66
N PRO A 434 -19.24 2.09 12.49
CA PRO A 434 -18.89 2.41 13.86
C PRO A 434 -18.88 1.18 14.79
N TYR A 435 -18.15 1.30 15.91
CA TYR A 435 -17.93 0.29 16.95
C TYR A 435 -17.09 -0.91 16.52
N LEU A 436 -17.66 -1.82 15.72
CA LEU A 436 -16.98 -3.02 15.22
C LEU A 436 -17.02 -2.95 13.70
N ASN A 437 -15.84 -2.82 13.07
CA ASN A 437 -15.78 -2.68 11.63
C ASN A 437 -16.10 -4.03 10.94
N GLY A 438 -16.43 -4.01 9.63
CA GLY A 438 -16.84 -5.22 8.91
C GLY A 438 -15.76 -6.30 8.84
N MET A 439 -14.48 -5.92 8.87
CA MET A 439 -13.33 -6.84 8.80
C MET A 439 -13.11 -7.55 10.13
N GLU A 440 -13.13 -6.82 11.24
CA GLU A 440 -13.08 -7.32 12.62
C GLU A 440 -14.29 -8.18 12.92
N PHE A 441 -15.47 -7.81 12.42
CA PHE A 441 -16.68 -8.60 12.48
C PHE A 441 -16.52 -9.93 11.72
N SER A 442 -15.99 -9.90 10.50
CA SER A 442 -15.72 -11.11 9.71
C SER A 442 -14.72 -12.05 10.39
N GLN A 443 -13.62 -11.49 10.95
CA GLN A 443 -12.64 -12.27 11.72
C GLN A 443 -13.29 -12.92 12.94
N LYS A 444 -14.14 -12.19 13.65
CA LYS A 444 -14.85 -12.68 14.83
C LYS A 444 -15.84 -13.80 14.47
N LEU A 445 -16.53 -13.70 13.34
CA LEU A 445 -17.37 -14.76 12.77
C LEU A 445 -16.56 -16.01 12.43
N ALA A 446 -15.40 -15.84 11.80
CA ALA A 446 -14.53 -16.95 11.39
C ALA A 446 -13.88 -17.69 12.57
N GLN A 447 -13.64 -17.00 13.70
CA GLN A 447 -13.02 -17.58 14.89
C GLN A 447 -13.98 -18.35 15.81
N ASP A 448 -15.30 -18.11 15.75
CA ASP A 448 -16.29 -18.80 16.58
C ASP A 448 -16.85 -20.04 15.89
N LYS A 449 -16.76 -21.21 16.54
CA LYS A 449 -17.23 -22.49 15.99
C LYS A 449 -18.71 -22.48 15.59
N ARG A 450 -19.54 -21.64 16.22
CA ARG A 450 -20.98 -21.53 15.96
C ARG A 450 -21.31 -20.72 14.71
N THR A 451 -20.37 -19.91 14.21
CA THR A 451 -20.62 -18.97 13.13
C THR A 451 -19.60 -19.04 11.99
N LYS A 452 -18.50 -19.78 12.15
CA LYS A 452 -17.45 -19.93 11.13
C LYS A 452 -17.91 -20.48 9.78
N HIS A 453 -19.07 -21.13 9.76
CA HIS A 453 -19.66 -21.70 8.55
C HIS A 453 -20.53 -20.68 7.80
N ILE A 454 -20.75 -19.49 8.36
CA ILE A 454 -21.58 -18.45 7.75
C ILE A 454 -20.68 -17.62 6.82
N PRO A 455 -20.95 -17.61 5.50
CA PRO A 455 -20.17 -16.84 4.55
C PRO A 455 -20.49 -15.35 4.72
N VAL A 456 -19.45 -14.51 4.58
CA VAL A 456 -19.57 -13.04 4.65
C VAL A 456 -19.20 -12.42 3.30
N VAL A 457 -20.06 -11.53 2.82
CA VAL A 457 -19.82 -10.63 1.70
C VAL A 457 -19.60 -9.23 2.23
N LEU A 458 -18.43 -8.66 1.96
CA LEU A 458 -18.09 -7.31 2.39
C LEU A 458 -18.27 -6.30 1.27
N LEU A 459 -19.02 -5.24 1.57
CA LEU A 459 -19.23 -4.08 0.71
C LEU A 459 -18.19 -3.02 1.09
N THR A 460 -17.37 -2.56 0.14
CA THR A 460 -16.30 -1.58 0.42
C THR A 460 -16.36 -0.40 -0.54
N ALA A 461 -16.09 0.80 -0.03
CA ALA A 461 -15.96 1.99 -0.87
C ALA A 461 -14.54 2.17 -1.46
N SER A 462 -13.55 1.34 -1.11
CA SER A 462 -12.16 1.50 -1.56
C SER A 462 -11.68 0.33 -2.42
N GLN A 463 -11.10 0.64 -3.58
CA GLN A 463 -10.42 -0.30 -4.50
C GLN A 463 -8.94 -0.53 -4.17
N VAL A 464 -8.43 -0.03 -3.03
CA VAL A 464 -6.99 -0.16 -2.72
C VAL A 464 -6.64 -1.62 -2.42
N ASP A 465 -5.60 -2.13 -3.09
CA ASP A 465 -5.07 -3.51 -3.07
C ASP A 465 -4.92 -4.14 -1.67
N ASN A 466 -4.72 -3.31 -0.64
CA ASN A 466 -4.64 -3.78 0.75
C ASN A 466 -5.99 -4.22 1.34
N GLY A 467 -7.12 -3.77 0.78
CA GLY A 467 -8.47 -4.20 1.20
C GLY A 467 -8.79 -5.63 0.77
N LEU A 468 -8.29 -6.08 -0.38
CA LEU A 468 -8.41 -7.47 -0.84
C LEU A 468 -7.52 -8.41 -0.02
N VAL A 469 -6.25 -8.03 0.21
CA VAL A 469 -5.28 -8.84 0.97
C VAL A 469 -5.69 -8.96 2.44
N CYS A 470 -6.00 -7.84 3.11
CA CYS A 470 -6.50 -7.88 4.49
C CYS A 470 -7.85 -8.62 4.59
N GLY A 471 -8.59 -8.67 3.47
CA GLY A 471 -9.92 -9.23 3.42
C GLY A 471 -9.97 -10.74 3.32
N LEU A 472 -9.10 -11.32 2.49
CA LEU A 472 -8.89 -12.76 2.43
C LEU A 472 -8.32 -13.31 3.76
N GLU A 473 -7.51 -12.52 4.46
CA GLU A 473 -7.03 -12.85 5.81
C GLU A 473 -8.12 -12.68 6.91
N SER A 474 -9.21 -11.98 6.60
CA SER A 474 -10.28 -11.69 7.57
C SER A 474 -11.34 -12.79 7.72
N GLY A 475 -11.35 -13.80 6.84
CA GLY A 475 -12.34 -14.87 6.83
C GLY A 475 -13.61 -14.58 6.01
N ALA A 476 -13.64 -13.48 5.26
CA ALA A 476 -14.71 -13.18 4.31
C ALA A 476 -14.55 -13.98 3.01
N VAL A 477 -15.67 -14.43 2.44
CA VAL A 477 -15.70 -15.30 1.24
C VAL A 477 -15.90 -14.48 -0.04
N GLY A 478 -16.43 -13.26 0.08
CA GLY A 478 -16.64 -12.38 -1.08
C GLY A 478 -16.49 -10.89 -0.75
N TYR A 479 -16.01 -10.13 -1.75
CA TYR A 479 -15.94 -8.67 -1.71
C TYR A 479 -16.68 -8.05 -2.88
N LEU A 480 -17.27 -6.87 -2.66
CA LEU A 480 -17.95 -6.09 -3.69
C LEU A 480 -17.69 -4.59 -3.47
N THR A 481 -17.27 -3.87 -4.50
CA THR A 481 -16.97 -2.43 -4.38
C THR A 481 -18.21 -1.58 -4.61
N LYS A 482 -18.52 -0.65 -3.70
CA LYS A 482 -19.58 0.36 -3.86
C LYS A 482 -19.10 1.45 -4.84
N PRO A 483 -19.90 1.88 -5.83
CA PRO A 483 -21.21 1.34 -6.20
C PRO A 483 -21.06 0.03 -6.96
N PHE A 484 -21.94 -0.92 -6.63
CA PHE A 484 -22.01 -2.22 -7.27
C PHE A 484 -23.32 -2.39 -8.02
N ASP A 485 -23.31 -3.27 -9.00
CA ASP A 485 -24.53 -3.73 -9.65
C ASP A 485 -25.29 -4.69 -8.71
N MET A 486 -26.58 -4.44 -8.51
CA MET A 486 -27.44 -5.28 -7.65
C MET A 486 -27.55 -6.72 -8.17
N HIS A 487 -27.56 -6.92 -9.49
CA HIS A 487 -27.57 -8.25 -10.09
C HIS A 487 -26.30 -9.03 -9.78
N VAL A 488 -25.16 -8.34 -9.73
CA VAL A 488 -23.87 -8.95 -9.35
C VAL A 488 -23.88 -9.34 -7.87
N LEU A 489 -24.44 -8.50 -6.99
CA LEU A 489 -24.60 -8.85 -5.57
C LEU A 489 -25.49 -10.10 -5.40
N ILE A 490 -26.64 -10.15 -6.07
CA ILE A 490 -27.57 -11.30 -6.02
C ILE A 490 -26.90 -12.56 -6.54
N ALA A 491 -26.22 -12.49 -7.70
CA ALA A 491 -25.51 -13.63 -8.27
C ALA A 491 -24.44 -14.17 -7.30
N LYS A 492 -23.72 -13.28 -6.63
CA LYS A 492 -22.68 -13.64 -5.67
C LYS A 492 -23.26 -14.26 -4.39
N ILE A 493 -24.36 -13.71 -3.87
CA ILE A 493 -25.10 -14.30 -2.75
C ILE A 493 -25.57 -15.71 -3.11
N ASN A 494 -26.20 -15.90 -4.27
CA ASN A 494 -26.66 -17.21 -4.73
C ASN A 494 -25.53 -18.23 -4.86
N SER A 495 -24.41 -17.83 -5.48
CA SER A 495 -23.22 -18.68 -5.63
C SER A 495 -22.70 -19.13 -4.25
N LEU A 496 -22.59 -18.21 -3.29
CA LEU A 496 -22.11 -18.53 -1.94
C LEU A 496 -23.08 -19.40 -1.15
N LEU A 497 -24.39 -19.18 -1.29
CA LEU A 497 -25.41 -20.02 -0.66
C LEU A 497 -25.38 -21.45 -1.21
N HIS A 498 -25.25 -21.61 -2.54
CA HIS A 498 -25.10 -22.92 -3.18
C HIS A 498 -23.84 -23.65 -2.71
N LEU A 499 -22.71 -22.94 -2.67
CA LEU A 499 -21.43 -23.49 -2.23
C LEU A 499 -21.51 -23.91 -0.75
N ASN A 500 -22.16 -23.12 0.09
CA ASN A 500 -22.39 -23.48 1.50
C ASN A 500 -23.29 -24.72 1.66
N GLN A 501 -24.37 -24.81 0.89
CA GLN A 501 -25.24 -25.99 0.86
C GLN A 501 -24.48 -27.23 0.40
N ALA A 502 -23.68 -27.12 -0.66
CA ALA A 502 -22.85 -28.22 -1.15
C ALA A 502 -21.83 -28.68 -0.08
N PHE A 503 -21.21 -27.77 0.66
CA PHE A 503 -20.36 -28.13 1.79
C PHE A 503 -21.14 -28.81 2.92
N LYS A 504 -22.33 -28.31 3.29
CA LYS A 504 -23.20 -28.97 4.28
C LYS A 504 -23.55 -30.39 3.83
N GLU A 505 -23.85 -30.60 2.55
CA GLU A 505 -24.16 -31.91 1.99
C GLU A 505 -22.94 -32.86 1.95
N VAL A 506 -21.77 -32.38 1.52
CA VAL A 506 -20.54 -33.20 1.46
C VAL A 506 -20.06 -33.59 2.86
N TYR A 507 -20.05 -32.66 3.83
CA TYR A 507 -19.71 -32.98 5.21
C TYR A 507 -20.75 -33.90 5.87
N SER A 508 -22.04 -33.77 5.53
CA SER A 508 -23.05 -34.72 6.01
C SER A 508 -22.85 -36.14 5.44
N LYS A 509 -22.31 -36.26 4.21
CA LYS A 509 -22.03 -37.54 3.54
C LYS A 509 -20.69 -38.16 3.97
N GLN A 510 -19.64 -37.36 4.18
CA GLN A 510 -18.32 -37.85 4.59
C GLN A 510 -18.24 -38.31 6.06
N VAL A 511 -19.20 -37.94 6.90
CA VAL A 511 -19.33 -38.52 8.26
C VAL A 511 -19.85 -39.96 8.24
N SER A 512 -20.26 -40.50 7.09
CA SER A 512 -20.81 -41.86 6.98
C SER A 512 -19.86 -42.94 6.44
N ILE A 513 -18.59 -42.64 6.13
CA ILE A 513 -17.69 -43.63 5.49
C ILE A 513 -16.28 -43.57 6.10
N VAL A 514 -15.88 -44.72 6.68
CA VAL A 514 -14.52 -45.20 7.00
C VAL A 514 -13.90 -44.74 8.33
N ALA A 515 -13.81 -45.71 9.25
CA ALA A 515 -12.87 -45.71 10.37
C ALA A 515 -11.41 -45.80 9.85
N PRO A 516 -10.43 -45.18 10.52
CA PRO A 516 -9.25 -44.63 9.86
C PRO A 516 -8.04 -45.58 9.86
N GLU A 517 -7.30 -45.59 8.75
CA GLU A 517 -5.88 -45.93 8.75
C GLU A 517 -5.04 -44.67 9.04
N LEU A 518 -4.51 -44.66 10.25
CA LEU A 518 -3.26 -44.05 10.74
C LEU A 518 -2.67 -42.88 9.96
N THR A 519 -2.91 -41.66 10.45
CA THR A 519 -1.97 -40.54 10.32
C THR A 519 -2.01 -39.68 11.60
N ILE A 520 -0.85 -39.60 12.26
CA ILE A 520 -0.47 -38.68 13.36
C ILE A 520 -1.49 -38.62 14.51
N VAL A 521 -1.39 -39.58 15.44
CA VAL A 521 -2.30 -39.69 16.59
C VAL A 521 -2.01 -38.59 17.62
N SER A 522 -2.82 -37.54 17.60
CA SER A 522 -2.93 -36.56 18.69
C SER A 522 -3.36 -37.27 19.98
N GLU A 523 -2.96 -36.79 21.17
CA GLU A 523 -3.43 -37.33 22.44
C GLU A 523 -4.98 -37.38 22.54
N LYS A 524 -5.64 -36.50 21.78
CA LYS A 524 -7.10 -36.44 21.64
C LYS A 524 -7.68 -37.67 20.93
N ASP A 525 -6.99 -38.20 19.92
CA ASP A 525 -7.44 -39.35 19.13
C ASP A 525 -7.27 -40.66 19.91
N LYS A 526 -6.22 -40.79 20.74
CA LYS A 526 -6.05 -41.95 21.64
C LYS A 526 -7.19 -42.08 22.64
N PHE A 527 -7.64 -40.96 23.19
CA PHE A 527 -8.76 -40.95 24.13
C PHE A 527 -10.07 -41.37 23.45
N LEU A 528 -10.38 -40.80 22.28
CA LEU A 528 -11.60 -41.12 21.56
C LEU A 528 -11.60 -42.59 21.09
N GLN A 529 -10.46 -43.10 20.59
CA GLN A 529 -10.31 -44.52 20.24
C GLN A 529 -10.51 -45.43 21.46
N LYS A 530 -9.96 -45.09 22.63
CA LYS A 530 -10.15 -45.88 23.87
C LYS A 530 -11.62 -45.93 24.29
N VAL A 531 -12.34 -44.81 24.16
CA VAL A 531 -13.78 -44.74 24.46
C VAL A 531 -14.59 -45.54 23.43
N LEU A 532 -14.30 -45.36 22.13
CA LEU A 532 -14.98 -46.08 21.05
C LEU A 532 -14.81 -47.60 21.16
N ASN A 533 -13.57 -48.07 21.37
CA ASN A 533 -13.29 -49.50 21.53
C ASN A 533 -14.06 -50.09 22.71
N TYR A 534 -14.07 -49.41 23.86
CA TYR A 534 -14.81 -49.88 25.02
C TYR A 534 -16.32 -49.96 24.80
N VAL A 535 -16.90 -48.98 24.09
CA VAL A 535 -18.33 -48.99 23.73
C VAL A 535 -18.62 -50.11 22.73
N HIS A 536 -17.72 -50.38 21.78
CA HIS A 536 -17.86 -51.50 20.84
C HIS A 536 -17.77 -52.87 21.52
N ASP A 537 -16.83 -53.03 22.46
CA ASP A 537 -16.62 -54.29 23.20
C ASP A 537 -17.78 -54.62 24.15
N ASN A 538 -18.60 -53.62 24.51
CA ASN A 538 -19.72 -53.77 25.45
C ASN A 538 -21.06 -53.35 24.82
N ILE A 539 -21.17 -53.45 23.50
CA ILE A 539 -22.32 -52.91 22.74
C ILE A 539 -23.62 -53.67 23.01
N ASP A 540 -23.52 -54.97 23.31
CA ASP A 540 -24.60 -55.89 23.64
C ASP A 540 -25.15 -55.67 25.05
N ASN A 541 -24.42 -54.96 25.91
CA ASN A 541 -24.80 -54.73 27.30
C ASN A 541 -25.85 -53.59 27.43
N PRO A 542 -27.07 -53.87 27.92
CA PRO A 542 -28.10 -52.85 28.15
C PRO A 542 -27.80 -51.90 29.32
N GLN A 543 -26.88 -52.28 30.22
CA GLN A 543 -26.48 -51.49 31.39
C GLN A 543 -25.25 -50.60 31.13
N LEU A 544 -24.79 -50.51 29.88
CA LEU A 544 -23.70 -49.60 29.49
C LEU A 544 -24.12 -48.14 29.74
N SER A 545 -23.65 -47.58 30.85
CA SER A 545 -23.98 -46.23 31.30
C SER A 545 -22.74 -45.35 31.38
N VAL A 546 -22.95 -44.04 31.49
CA VAL A 546 -21.88 -43.05 31.65
C VAL A 546 -21.04 -43.31 32.90
N GLU A 547 -21.61 -43.95 33.93
CA GLU A 547 -20.91 -44.34 35.15
C GLU A 547 -19.84 -45.40 34.87
N VAL A 548 -20.20 -46.47 34.15
CA VAL A 548 -19.28 -47.55 33.77
C VAL A 548 -18.18 -47.02 32.86
N LEU A 549 -18.53 -46.16 31.91
CA LEU A 549 -17.57 -45.53 30.99
C LEU A 549 -16.60 -44.57 31.73
N SER A 550 -17.08 -43.87 32.76
CA SER A 550 -16.25 -42.99 33.59
C SER A 550 -15.26 -43.76 34.45
N ALA A 551 -15.68 -44.92 34.99
CA ALA A 551 -14.79 -45.82 35.72
C ALA A 551 -13.68 -46.39 34.82
N HIS A 552 -14.03 -46.85 33.61
CA HIS A 552 -13.07 -47.40 32.65
C HIS A 552 -12.05 -46.37 32.12
N THR A 553 -12.48 -45.11 31.98
CA THR A 553 -11.60 -44.01 31.56
C THR A 553 -10.81 -43.39 32.72
N SER A 554 -11.05 -43.82 33.97
CA SER A 554 -10.46 -43.25 35.19
C SER A 554 -10.73 -41.75 35.35
N MET A 555 -11.92 -41.30 34.94
CA MET A 555 -12.34 -39.91 34.97
C MET A 555 -13.60 -39.74 35.80
N SER A 556 -13.80 -38.55 36.39
CA SER A 556 -15.10 -38.20 36.97
C SER A 556 -16.17 -38.08 35.86
N ARG A 557 -17.45 -38.32 36.18
CA ARG A 557 -18.56 -38.20 35.21
C ARG A 557 -18.59 -36.82 34.53
N ALA A 558 -18.35 -35.75 35.28
CA ALA A 558 -18.34 -34.38 34.75
C ALA A 558 -17.14 -34.13 33.82
N SER A 559 -15.97 -34.67 34.17
CA SER A 559 -14.78 -34.57 33.32
C SER A 559 -14.94 -35.35 32.03
N LEU A 560 -15.51 -36.56 32.08
CA LEU A 560 -15.81 -37.36 30.89
C LEU A 560 -16.84 -36.64 30.00
N TYR A 561 -17.88 -36.07 30.61
CA TYR A 561 -18.91 -35.31 29.90
C TYR A 561 -18.32 -34.13 29.14
N ASN A 562 -17.57 -33.26 29.81
CA ASN A 562 -16.96 -32.09 29.19
C ASN A 562 -15.96 -32.48 28.11
N LYS A 563 -15.16 -33.54 28.35
CA LYS A 563 -14.14 -33.99 27.39
C LYS A 563 -14.75 -34.64 26.15
N LEU A 564 -15.80 -35.45 26.28
CA LEU A 564 -16.52 -36.00 25.12
C LEU A 564 -17.28 -34.91 24.38
N LEU A 565 -17.95 -33.98 25.08
CA LEU A 565 -18.65 -32.88 24.45
C LEU A 565 -17.69 -31.95 23.70
N GLU A 566 -16.50 -31.68 24.24
CA GLU A 566 -15.46 -30.87 23.59
C GLU A 566 -14.93 -31.53 22.31
N LEU A 567 -14.78 -32.87 22.33
CA LEU A 567 -14.16 -33.63 21.24
C LEU A 567 -15.15 -34.04 20.14
N THR A 568 -16.36 -34.46 20.50
CA THR A 568 -17.36 -35.02 19.56
C THR A 568 -18.58 -34.12 19.37
N GLY A 569 -18.74 -33.08 20.20
CA GLY A 569 -19.94 -32.23 20.19
C GLY A 569 -21.19 -32.90 20.77
N MET A 570 -21.07 -34.13 21.28
CA MET A 570 -22.20 -34.92 21.78
C MET A 570 -22.07 -35.20 23.29
N SER A 571 -23.21 -35.33 23.97
CA SER A 571 -23.20 -35.85 25.34
C SER A 571 -22.74 -37.31 25.36
N PRO A 572 -22.13 -37.83 26.44
CA PRO A 572 -21.72 -39.23 26.51
C PRO A 572 -22.87 -40.22 26.29
N VAL A 573 -24.10 -39.84 26.69
CA VAL A 573 -25.29 -40.67 26.50
C VAL A 573 -25.66 -40.74 25.02
N ASP A 574 -25.64 -39.60 24.33
CA ASP A 574 -25.95 -39.54 22.90
C ASP A 574 -24.86 -40.20 22.06
N PHE A 575 -23.60 -40.11 22.50
CA PHE A 575 -22.47 -40.79 21.88
C PHE A 575 -22.55 -42.32 21.97
N ILE A 576 -22.85 -42.88 23.14
CA ILE A 576 -23.06 -44.34 23.27
C ILE A 576 -24.24 -44.77 22.38
N ARG A 577 -25.31 -43.96 22.34
CA ARG A 577 -26.49 -44.23 21.53
C ARG A 577 -26.17 -44.18 20.03
N SER A 578 -25.36 -43.23 19.58
CA SER A 578 -25.01 -43.09 18.16
C SER A 578 -24.20 -44.28 17.67
N VAL A 579 -23.22 -44.75 18.47
CA VAL A 579 -22.40 -45.93 18.17
C VAL A 579 -23.24 -47.21 18.14
N LYS A 580 -24.16 -47.39 19.09
CA LYS A 580 -25.12 -48.53 19.10
C LYS A 580 -25.99 -48.55 17.84
N LEU A 581 -26.50 -47.40 17.41
CA LEU A 581 -27.32 -47.29 16.20
C LEU A 581 -26.52 -47.52 14.91
N GLU A 582 -25.26 -47.10 14.85
CA GLU A 582 -24.38 -47.37 13.70
C GLU A 582 -24.08 -48.87 13.56
N LYS A 583 -23.81 -49.56 14.68
CA LYS A 583 -23.69 -51.01 14.65
C LYS A 583 -24.99 -51.70 14.23
N ALA A 584 -26.14 -51.20 14.70
CA ALA A 584 -27.44 -51.72 14.32
C ALA A 584 -27.71 -51.55 12.82
N ALA A 585 -27.39 -50.40 12.24
CA ALA A 585 -27.47 -50.16 10.80
C ALA A 585 -26.59 -51.16 10.02
N SER A 586 -25.35 -51.38 10.46
CA SER A 586 -24.47 -52.37 9.81
C SER A 586 -24.99 -53.82 9.94
N LEU A 587 -25.64 -54.18 11.04
CA LEU A 587 -26.25 -55.52 11.20
C LEU A 587 -27.52 -55.67 10.35
N LEU A 588 -28.31 -54.61 10.19
CA LEU A 588 -29.50 -54.58 9.31
C LEU A 588 -29.11 -54.76 7.83
N GLU A 589 -27.91 -54.32 7.44
CA GLU A 589 -27.38 -54.49 6.08
C GLU A 589 -26.79 -55.89 5.84
N LYS A 590 -26.09 -56.45 6.84
CA LYS A 590 -25.25 -57.65 6.67
C LYS A 590 -25.85 -58.94 7.21
N SER A 591 -26.99 -58.90 7.89
CA SER A 591 -27.59 -60.09 8.52
C SER A 591 -29.09 -60.18 8.27
N ASP A 592 -29.61 -61.41 8.17
CA ASP A 592 -31.05 -61.70 8.01
C ASP A 592 -31.80 -61.75 9.36
N LYS A 593 -31.23 -61.17 10.42
CA LYS A 593 -31.81 -61.19 11.77
C LYS A 593 -33.03 -60.29 11.86
N SER A 594 -33.96 -60.64 12.75
CA SER A 594 -35.15 -59.81 12.98
C SER A 594 -34.78 -58.49 13.67
N ILE A 595 -35.59 -57.45 13.43
CA ILE A 595 -35.38 -56.11 14.02
C ILE A 595 -35.35 -56.17 15.56
N SER A 596 -36.10 -57.09 16.17
CA SER A 596 -36.08 -57.30 17.62
C SER A 596 -34.77 -57.91 18.11
N GLU A 597 -34.21 -58.89 17.39
CA GLU A 597 -32.92 -59.50 17.71
C GLU A 597 -31.78 -58.47 17.58
N ILE A 598 -31.78 -57.67 16.52
CA ILE A 598 -30.75 -56.62 16.31
C ILE A 598 -30.84 -55.55 17.41
N ALA A 599 -32.04 -55.20 17.86
CA ALA A 599 -32.21 -54.27 18.97
C ALA A 599 -31.58 -54.82 20.26
N TYR A 600 -31.76 -56.11 20.56
CA TYR A 600 -31.15 -56.73 21.74
C TYR A 600 -29.63 -56.90 21.59
N GLU A 601 -29.12 -57.29 20.42
CA GLU A 601 -27.68 -57.44 20.16
C GLU A 601 -26.90 -56.12 20.19
N THR A 602 -27.59 -55.00 19.94
CA THR A 602 -27.01 -53.65 20.10
C THR A 602 -27.31 -53.03 21.46
N GLY A 603 -27.74 -53.86 22.41
CA GLY A 603 -27.87 -53.49 23.82
C GLY A 603 -29.01 -52.51 24.10
N PHE A 604 -30.09 -52.54 23.32
CA PHE A 604 -31.35 -51.87 23.66
C PHE A 604 -32.27 -52.83 24.41
N ALA A 605 -32.76 -52.43 25.59
CA ALA A 605 -33.66 -53.25 26.40
C ALA A 605 -35.09 -53.36 25.83
N ASN A 606 -35.49 -52.43 24.93
CA ASN A 606 -36.83 -52.39 24.36
C ASN A 606 -36.77 -52.11 22.84
N PRO A 607 -37.22 -53.06 21.99
CA PRO A 607 -37.26 -52.89 20.53
C PRO A 607 -38.09 -51.69 20.04
N ASN A 608 -39.16 -51.31 20.75
CA ASN A 608 -39.97 -50.13 20.39
C ASN A 608 -39.21 -48.82 20.63
N TYR A 609 -38.39 -48.78 21.68
CA TYR A 609 -37.52 -47.63 21.94
C TYR A 609 -36.40 -47.55 20.89
N PHE A 610 -35.80 -48.70 20.52
CA PHE A 610 -34.85 -48.78 19.41
C PHE A 610 -35.42 -48.18 18.11
N THR A 611 -36.60 -48.61 17.68
CA THR A 611 -37.26 -48.10 16.46
C THR A 611 -37.49 -46.60 16.50
N LYS A 612 -37.92 -46.06 17.65
CA LYS A 612 -38.14 -44.62 17.83
C LYS A 612 -36.86 -43.81 17.68
N VAL A 613 -35.77 -44.27 18.30
CA VAL A 613 -34.49 -43.57 18.25
C VAL A 613 -33.80 -43.76 16.89
N PHE A 614 -33.90 -44.95 16.28
CA PHE A 614 -33.40 -45.21 14.93
C PHE A 614 -34.07 -44.27 13.91
N LYS A 615 -35.41 -44.14 13.98
CA LYS A 615 -36.16 -43.18 13.15
C LYS A 615 -35.77 -41.74 13.41
N ALA A 616 -35.47 -41.36 14.65
CA ALA A 616 -34.99 -40.01 14.96
C ALA A 616 -33.61 -39.72 14.35
N LYS A 617 -32.72 -40.71 14.26
CA LYS A 617 -31.37 -40.54 13.68
C LYS A 617 -31.37 -40.61 12.14
N TYR A 618 -32.04 -41.61 11.55
CA TYR A 618 -31.99 -41.88 10.10
C TYR A 618 -33.21 -41.33 9.33
N GLN A 619 -34.14 -40.65 10.01
CA GLN A 619 -35.43 -40.17 9.47
C GLN A 619 -36.34 -41.25 8.86
N MET A 620 -35.98 -42.53 8.99
CA MET A 620 -36.71 -43.68 8.48
C MET A 620 -36.70 -44.83 9.50
N THR A 621 -37.70 -45.69 9.45
CA THR A 621 -37.78 -46.87 10.33
C THR A 621 -36.75 -47.95 9.92
N PRO A 622 -36.34 -48.85 10.85
CA PRO A 622 -35.42 -49.94 10.51
C PRO A 622 -35.90 -50.81 9.34
N SER A 623 -37.22 -51.01 9.19
CA SER A 623 -37.82 -51.74 8.06
C SER A 623 -37.66 -51.00 6.73
N GLU A 624 -37.92 -49.68 6.71
CA GLU A 624 -37.72 -48.83 5.54
C GLU A 624 -36.23 -48.76 5.16
N TYR A 625 -35.33 -48.76 6.15
CA TYR A 625 -33.88 -48.75 5.94
C TYR A 625 -33.39 -50.02 5.21
N ILE A 626 -33.88 -51.20 5.60
CA ILE A 626 -33.57 -52.46 4.90
C ILE A 626 -34.08 -52.43 3.46
N GLN A 627 -35.28 -51.90 3.23
CA GLN A 627 -35.86 -51.82 1.88
C GLN A 627 -35.07 -50.88 0.98
N ALA A 628 -34.68 -49.70 1.49
CA ALA A 628 -33.88 -48.73 0.76
C ALA A 628 -32.50 -49.30 0.36
N GLN A 629 -31.85 -50.04 1.26
CA GLN A 629 -30.56 -50.69 0.99
C GLN A 629 -30.68 -51.83 -0.06
N LYS A 630 -31.76 -52.63 -0.01
CA LYS A 630 -32.01 -53.67 -1.04
C LYS A 630 -32.27 -53.09 -2.43
N SER A 631 -32.89 -51.93 -2.54
CA SER A 631 -33.08 -51.23 -3.83
C SER A 631 -31.80 -50.60 -4.40
N ILE A 632 -30.74 -50.44 -3.60
CA ILE A 632 -29.43 -49.92 -4.03
C ILE A 632 -28.48 -51.07 -4.44
N SER A 633 -28.77 -52.30 -4.02
CA SER A 633 -27.92 -53.49 -4.24
C SER A 633 -28.38 -54.39 -5.40
N VAL A 634 -29.43 -54.00 -6.13
CA VAL A 634 -29.93 -54.61 -7.38
C VAL A 634 -29.63 -53.64 -8.51
#